data_AF-A0A9D2R0K5-F1
#
_entry.id   AF-A0A9D2R0K5-F1
#
_cell.length_a   1.000
_cell.length_b   1.000
_cell.length_c   1.000
_cell.angle_alpha   90.00
_cell.angle_beta   90.00
_cell.angle_gamma   90.00
#
_symmetry.space_group_name_H-M   'P 1'
#
loop_
_entity.id
_entity.type
_entity.pdbx_description
1 polymer ?
#
loop_
_entity_poly.entity_id
_entity_poly.type
_entity_poly.pdbx_seq_one_letter_code
_entity_poly.pdbx_strand_id
1 'polypeptide(L)'
;MKRKWIAGTLALMLTATTVFAAVPSTVSAAGDGESDHGIGSGTTYYVSSENGDDSNSGTSEGQAFETLDKINEITLKPGDRVLLEKGSVFNNQYLHIKGSGTEDQYIEVSTYGEDSERPVINTNGYGQWKQNYGTPLDNTNHKWHGTVSSSILLEDVEYIEIRGLEITNDRVQGAPEGDMEYNDAEAMDRTGVAGVAQNKGTIEHIVLDDLYIHDVDGNVYNKHMANGGIYFIVEKPENEGQTGIARYDDVQIRNCYLDTVNRWGIAVGYTYQWGKFTTAALSDATMATYGSSNVLIENNYLRDVGGDAITTMYLDRPVVQYNVSEGAAKQINTTDYTDLQPVLDTTTGEPTGQYQGVGAGRVAAGIWPWKCKNAVFQYNECFNTMNAAHGNGDGQPWDADYGDGTNYQYNYSHGNTASTVMFCGVQSINNTFRYNISQNEDMGPLDPAGNTGNCHVYNNTFYIKEGLTHIWSTMHANNGPVTLENNIFYFAGDTPVNATNWNPSNNKAYDNNLYYNVTNVPGSDENAVNVAAGTEVLAAPGSGPTAAADNGQARLHEDPEETTVFDGYKLAENSPAINAGKVITDQNGFEIEHDFFGHKITTTPEIGAAESDVASVELGSTVYMTDEKSSVIYVPFTEKNPTTVAELLGNITIDAEAEAGVAIAADEFGVEWADDTDQIAENMILRISAENGAIKEYRILQKNEYSWTMDYAGPQQGNVWFGQMKTGADGAWGNMTGYDPTYPNWQVSTYYGPGVDAPSHDAVITDETHGLLSAPPSSDVYTAMAFRAPKTGTVSFEVKDDEPYLRQSGNTGGTVTLSLLVNDEVKQSVTLETSLEKAEGWADFDAIEVTAGDYIRVAAKTNGGASKPSLHVSPVITYLDVPVKDTTAPGAPGNVTVSDITEDSAAVSWEEAADNVAVSGYNIYLGSSGTPVNGDQLVTDLTYTLTGLDAATEYTVKVEAVDTSGNKSETMAEAGFTTLEAQEPEEPDKEAPTKPADVKVDAKTEDSITISWTASEDNVGVAGYKVLVDGMEKANVTEGTTCTITGLEPGTEYEIVVIAYDAMGSQAASDVLTVSTLPESGEEPGEDPGEDPGKDPGEDPDKDPGAKPDDKPAKDPAKEEDKAVQTGDAADFSVWAAALLVSAGAVVAVRMRKKES
;
A
#
# COMPACT_ATOMS: atom_id res chain seq x y z
N MET A 1 24.18 16.27 12.17
CA MET A 1 24.27 16.36 13.66
C MET A 1 23.17 15.50 14.28
N LYS A 2 23.23 15.10 15.56
CA LYS A 2 22.14 14.33 16.19
C LYS A 2 21.00 15.24 16.66
N ARG A 3 19.80 15.07 16.11
CA ARG A 3 18.50 15.39 16.74
C ARG A 3 17.49 14.27 16.49
N LYS A 4 16.31 14.37 17.10
CA LYS A 4 15.31 13.30 17.24
C LYS A 4 13.90 13.89 17.12
N TRP A 5 13.06 13.27 16.27
CA TRP A 5 11.58 13.37 16.28
C TRP A 5 11.07 14.80 15.92
N ILE A 6 9.97 15.00 15.21
CA ILE A 6 8.63 14.37 15.27
C ILE A 6 8.07 14.19 13.86
N ALA A 7 7.26 13.15 13.63
CA ALA A 7 6.34 13.07 12.49
C ALA A 7 5.02 12.42 12.99
N GLY A 8 3.88 13.07 12.74
CA GLY A 8 2.57 12.62 13.21
C GLY A 8 1.61 12.41 12.04
N THR A 9 1.15 11.17 11.88
CA THR A 9 0.01 10.70 11.08
C THR A 9 -0.77 11.74 10.24
N LEU A 10 -0.65 11.63 8.91
CA LEU A 10 -1.78 11.82 8.01
C LEU A 10 -2.19 10.45 7.48
N ALA A 11 -3.45 10.04 7.69
CA ALA A 11 -3.94 8.73 7.28
C ALA A 11 -4.89 8.85 6.09
N LEU A 12 -4.45 8.38 4.92
CA LEU A 12 -5.32 8.16 3.76
C LEU A 12 -5.27 6.66 3.40
N MET A 13 -6.42 6.08 3.08
CA MET A 13 -6.51 4.65 2.75
C MET A 13 -6.09 4.40 1.30
N LEU A 14 -4.86 3.93 1.10
CA LEU A 14 -4.52 3.07 -0.05
C LEU A 14 -4.30 1.65 0.46
N THR A 15 -4.98 0.67 -0.13
CA THR A 15 -4.77 -0.76 0.12
C THR A 15 -3.65 -1.29 -0.77
N ALA A 16 -2.41 -0.84 -0.51
CA ALA A 16 -1.23 -1.39 -1.15
C ALA A 16 -0.85 -2.74 -0.49
N THR A 17 -1.21 -3.86 -1.11
CA THR A 17 -0.83 -5.22 -0.69
C THR A 17 0.65 -5.49 -0.95
N THR A 18 1.51 -4.91 -0.09
CA THR A 18 2.94 -5.21 -0.02
C THR A 18 3.16 -6.57 0.64
N VAL A 19 3.24 -7.61 -0.18
CA VAL A 19 3.54 -8.98 0.27
C VAL A 19 5.04 -9.09 0.55
N PHE A 20 5.43 -8.98 1.82
CA PHE A 20 6.80 -9.30 2.25
C PHE A 20 7.03 -10.82 2.16
N ALA A 21 7.61 -11.27 1.05
CA ALA A 21 7.98 -12.67 0.82
C ALA A 21 9.23 -13.08 1.64
N ALA A 22 9.04 -13.42 2.92
CA ALA A 22 10.10 -13.92 3.77
C ALA A 22 10.49 -15.36 3.41
N VAL A 23 11.59 -15.54 2.66
CA VAL A 23 12.10 -16.86 2.21
C VAL A 23 12.90 -17.59 3.32
N PRO A 24 12.70 -18.91 3.50
CA PRO A 24 13.75 -19.78 4.05
C PRO A 24 13.99 -21.04 3.20
N SER A 25 15.05 -21.04 2.38
CA SER A 25 15.41 -22.16 1.49
C SER A 25 16.41 -23.16 2.09
N THR A 26 16.02 -23.87 3.16
CA THR A 26 16.70 -25.11 3.58
C THR A 26 15.75 -26.14 4.20
N VAL A 27 15.72 -27.36 3.64
CA VAL A 27 15.00 -28.50 4.21
C VAL A 27 15.72 -29.03 5.46
N SER A 28 15.02 -29.03 6.60
CA SER A 28 15.37 -29.84 7.78
C SER A 28 14.14 -29.98 8.69
N ALA A 29 13.58 -31.19 8.81
CA ALA A 29 12.41 -31.44 9.64
C ALA A 29 12.68 -31.23 11.14
N ALA A 30 12.13 -30.14 11.71
CA ALA A 30 11.93 -29.93 13.14
C ALA A 30 10.84 -28.85 13.31
N GLY A 31 9.64 -29.25 13.73
CA GLY A 31 8.50 -28.34 13.81
C GLY A 31 8.47 -27.49 15.08
N ASP A 32 8.05 -26.23 14.92
CA ASP A 32 7.27 -25.47 15.90
C ASP A 32 6.21 -24.67 15.12
N GLY A 33 5.07 -24.35 15.74
CA GLY A 33 3.83 -24.08 15.02
C GLY A 33 3.59 -22.63 14.55
N GLU A 34 3.17 -22.48 13.29
CA GLU A 34 2.51 -21.29 12.76
C GLU A 34 0.97 -21.39 12.84
N SER A 35 0.27 -20.25 12.70
CA SER A 35 -1.15 -20.14 13.04
C SER A 35 -2.08 -20.65 11.94
N ASP A 36 -2.49 -21.90 12.07
CA ASP A 36 -3.65 -22.53 11.41
C ASP A 36 -4.87 -21.57 11.33
N HIS A 37 -5.28 -21.27 10.10
CA HIS A 37 -6.47 -20.50 9.76
C HIS A 37 -7.35 -21.32 8.81
N GLY A 38 -8.08 -22.30 9.34
CA GLY A 38 -9.19 -22.92 8.63
C GLY A 38 -9.55 -24.36 9.01
N ILE A 39 -8.78 -25.06 9.87
CA ILE A 39 -9.08 -26.46 10.20
C ILE A 39 -10.34 -26.57 11.07
N GLY A 40 -11.47 -26.74 10.37
CA GLY A 40 -12.78 -27.06 10.92
C GLY A 40 -12.88 -28.49 11.47
N SER A 41 -14.02 -28.79 12.08
CA SER A 41 -14.27 -30.09 12.73
C SER A 41 -14.69 -31.20 11.75
N GLY A 42 -14.03 -31.30 10.60
CA GLY A 42 -14.33 -32.30 9.57
C GLY A 42 -13.60 -33.64 9.78
N THR A 43 -13.70 -34.51 8.77
CA THR A 43 -13.18 -35.87 8.79
C THR A 43 -11.86 -35.95 8.02
N THR A 44 -10.78 -36.38 8.69
CA THR A 44 -9.54 -36.74 7.98
C THR A 44 -9.59 -38.19 7.52
N TYR A 45 -9.51 -38.39 6.21
CA TYR A 45 -9.34 -39.68 5.55
C TYR A 45 -7.88 -39.88 5.18
N TYR A 46 -7.36 -41.09 5.38
CA TYR A 46 -5.98 -41.50 5.10
C TYR A 46 -5.99 -42.60 4.05
N VAL A 47 -5.09 -42.54 3.07
CA VAL A 47 -4.95 -43.56 2.01
C VAL A 47 -3.48 -43.93 1.82
N SER A 48 -3.19 -45.23 1.75
CA SER A 48 -1.84 -45.77 1.51
C SER A 48 -1.91 -46.98 0.59
N SER A 49 -1.13 -46.96 -0.50
CA SER A 49 -1.07 -48.07 -1.46
C SER A 49 -0.26 -49.30 -0.96
N GLU A 50 0.49 -49.18 0.13
CA GLU A 50 1.27 -50.29 0.71
C GLU A 50 0.75 -50.74 2.10
N ASN A 51 0.19 -49.81 2.89
CA ASN A 51 -0.19 -50.03 4.29
C ASN A 51 -1.71 -49.99 4.53
N GLY A 52 -2.51 -49.64 3.52
CA GLY A 52 -3.97 -49.58 3.59
C GLY A 52 -4.70 -50.93 3.46
N ASP A 53 -6.00 -50.92 3.70
CA ASP A 53 -6.96 -51.99 3.37
C ASP A 53 -8.34 -51.32 3.17
N ASP A 54 -8.98 -51.54 2.02
CA ASP A 54 -10.27 -50.90 1.69
C ASP A 54 -11.47 -51.33 2.57
N SER A 55 -11.27 -52.30 3.47
CA SER A 55 -12.21 -52.68 4.53
C SER A 55 -12.00 -51.93 5.86
N ASN A 56 -10.96 -51.11 5.98
CA ASN A 56 -10.75 -50.18 7.10
C ASN A 56 -11.78 -49.02 7.08
N SER A 57 -11.74 -48.14 8.09
CA SER A 57 -12.58 -46.94 8.13
C SER A 57 -12.02 -45.74 7.34
N GLY A 58 -10.72 -45.73 7.00
CA GLY A 58 -10.02 -44.59 6.44
C GLY A 58 -9.70 -43.48 7.44
N THR A 59 -10.30 -43.47 8.64
CA THR A 59 -10.33 -42.30 9.55
C THR A 59 -9.13 -42.16 10.51
N SER A 60 -8.02 -42.84 10.22
CA SER A 60 -6.73 -42.72 10.95
C SER A 60 -5.64 -43.48 10.18
N GLU A 61 -4.39 -43.04 10.24
CA GLU A 61 -3.23 -43.65 9.57
C GLU A 61 -3.19 -45.19 9.63
N GLY A 62 -3.25 -45.78 10.84
CA GLY A 62 -3.25 -47.23 11.05
C GLY A 62 -4.55 -47.96 10.62
N GLN A 63 -5.47 -47.26 9.96
CA GLN A 63 -6.70 -47.73 9.35
C GLN A 63 -6.95 -47.00 8.01
N ALA A 64 -5.89 -46.67 7.27
CA ALA A 64 -5.99 -46.07 5.94
C ALA A 64 -6.72 -46.98 4.92
N PHE A 65 -7.33 -46.37 3.90
CA PHE A 65 -7.79 -47.09 2.70
C PHE A 65 -6.59 -47.51 1.84
N GLU A 66 -6.76 -48.55 1.01
CA GLU A 66 -5.76 -49.03 0.05
C GLU A 66 -5.82 -48.26 -1.27
N THR A 67 -7.02 -47.83 -1.68
CA THR A 67 -7.26 -47.23 -3.00
C THR A 67 -7.95 -45.86 -2.97
N LEU A 68 -7.77 -45.11 -4.07
CA LEU A 68 -8.46 -43.85 -4.33
C LEU A 68 -9.96 -44.05 -4.62
N ASP A 69 -10.38 -45.25 -5.02
CA ASP A 69 -11.81 -45.58 -5.24
C ASP A 69 -12.65 -45.34 -3.97
N LYS A 70 -12.07 -45.54 -2.79
CA LYS A 70 -12.71 -45.23 -1.51
C LYS A 70 -13.00 -43.74 -1.33
N ILE A 71 -12.14 -42.87 -1.83
CA ILE A 71 -12.36 -41.41 -1.83
C ILE A 71 -13.35 -41.04 -2.94
N ASN A 72 -13.26 -41.66 -4.12
CA ASN A 72 -14.20 -41.46 -5.23
C ASN A 72 -15.66 -41.83 -4.88
N GLU A 73 -15.89 -42.74 -3.92
CA GLU A 73 -17.22 -43.06 -3.38
C GLU A 73 -17.75 -42.01 -2.38
N ILE A 74 -16.87 -41.23 -1.74
CA ILE A 74 -17.22 -40.27 -0.69
C ILE A 74 -17.66 -38.94 -1.33
N THR A 75 -18.66 -38.30 -0.71
CA THR A 75 -18.93 -36.87 -0.92
C THR A 75 -18.41 -36.13 0.29
N LEU A 76 -17.31 -35.41 0.14
CA LEU A 76 -16.64 -34.64 1.18
C LEU A 76 -17.50 -33.46 1.68
N LYS A 77 -17.14 -32.94 2.85
CA LYS A 77 -17.82 -31.87 3.59
C LYS A 77 -16.83 -30.74 3.93
N PRO A 78 -17.32 -29.54 4.31
CA PRO A 78 -16.45 -28.49 4.83
C PRO A 78 -15.57 -28.97 5.98
N GLY A 79 -14.25 -28.73 5.87
CA GLY A 79 -13.22 -29.20 6.79
C GLY A 79 -12.84 -30.68 6.67
N ASP A 80 -13.41 -31.46 5.74
CA ASP A 80 -12.90 -32.82 5.46
C ASP A 80 -11.53 -32.74 4.78
N ARG A 81 -10.64 -33.67 5.12
CA ARG A 81 -9.25 -33.74 4.63
C ARG A 81 -8.98 -35.12 4.03
N VAL A 82 -8.27 -35.19 2.90
CA VAL A 82 -7.82 -36.44 2.28
C VAL A 82 -6.30 -36.43 2.24
N LEU A 83 -5.67 -37.31 3.03
CA LEU A 83 -4.21 -37.40 3.16
C LEU A 83 -3.69 -38.68 2.50
N LEU A 84 -2.73 -38.51 1.60
CA LEU A 84 -2.09 -39.57 0.83
C LEU A 84 -0.70 -39.89 1.42
N GLU A 85 -0.41 -41.16 1.68
CA GLU A 85 0.87 -41.56 2.30
C GLU A 85 2.04 -41.39 1.32
N LYS A 86 3.02 -40.56 1.68
CA LYS A 86 4.23 -40.32 0.87
C LYS A 86 4.94 -41.63 0.51
N GLY A 87 5.35 -41.76 -0.75
CA GLY A 87 5.85 -42.99 -1.35
C GLY A 87 4.80 -43.95 -1.90
N SER A 88 3.49 -43.68 -1.72
CA SER A 88 2.43 -44.47 -2.36
C SER A 88 2.38 -44.25 -3.88
N VAL A 89 2.01 -45.29 -4.64
CA VAL A 89 1.87 -45.21 -6.11
C VAL A 89 0.53 -45.82 -6.56
N PHE A 90 -0.44 -44.95 -6.75
CA PHE A 90 -1.83 -45.29 -7.10
C PHE A 90 -1.98 -45.54 -8.60
N ASN A 91 -1.42 -46.66 -9.05
CA ASN A 91 -1.44 -47.07 -10.46
C ASN A 91 -2.87 -47.35 -10.97
N ASN A 92 -3.18 -46.80 -12.15
CA ASN A 92 -4.47 -46.87 -12.86
C ASN A 92 -5.65 -46.27 -12.06
N GLN A 93 -5.36 -45.36 -11.12
CA GLN A 93 -6.35 -44.72 -10.25
C GLN A 93 -6.33 -43.19 -10.43
N TYR A 94 -7.31 -42.51 -9.84
CA TYR A 94 -7.60 -41.09 -10.04
C TYR A 94 -8.47 -40.56 -8.88
N LEU A 95 -8.56 -39.23 -8.72
CA LEU A 95 -9.46 -38.56 -7.77
C LEU A 95 -10.51 -37.71 -8.50
N HIS A 96 -11.73 -38.21 -8.61
CA HIS A 96 -12.89 -37.44 -9.12
C HIS A 96 -13.71 -36.98 -7.92
N ILE A 97 -13.33 -35.81 -7.40
CA ILE A 97 -13.72 -35.29 -6.09
C ILE A 97 -15.18 -34.81 -6.11
N LYS A 98 -15.89 -35.06 -5.01
CA LYS A 98 -17.30 -34.72 -4.83
C LYS A 98 -17.52 -34.05 -3.49
N GLY A 99 -18.33 -33.01 -3.45
CA GLY A 99 -18.50 -32.18 -2.25
C GLY A 99 -17.78 -30.84 -2.41
N SER A 100 -17.82 -30.03 -1.36
CA SER A 100 -17.29 -28.66 -1.37
C SER A 100 -17.03 -28.20 0.06
N GLY A 101 -16.09 -27.27 0.21
CA GLY A 101 -15.86 -26.58 1.47
C GLY A 101 -16.82 -25.41 1.70
N THR A 102 -16.37 -24.49 2.54
CA THR A 102 -16.87 -23.12 2.69
C THR A 102 -15.70 -22.21 3.06
N GLU A 103 -15.87 -20.88 2.97
CA GLU A 103 -14.89 -19.85 3.38
C GLU A 103 -14.17 -20.16 4.71
N ASP A 104 -14.93 -20.47 5.78
CA ASP A 104 -14.39 -20.83 7.10
C ASP A 104 -13.74 -22.23 7.19
N GLN A 105 -14.00 -23.12 6.21
CA GLN A 105 -13.77 -24.58 6.30
C GLN A 105 -13.60 -25.20 4.90
N TYR A 106 -12.46 -24.99 4.26
CA TYR A 106 -12.11 -25.61 2.97
C TYR A 106 -12.01 -27.15 3.06
N ILE A 107 -12.03 -27.82 1.92
CA ILE A 107 -11.57 -29.21 1.78
C ILE A 107 -10.06 -29.19 1.53
N GLU A 108 -9.30 -30.08 2.17
CA GLU A 108 -7.87 -30.26 1.88
C GLU A 108 -7.62 -31.63 1.22
N VAL A 109 -6.81 -31.68 0.16
CA VAL A 109 -6.18 -32.90 -0.35
C VAL A 109 -4.66 -32.71 -0.29
N SER A 110 -3.98 -33.56 0.45
CA SER A 110 -2.59 -33.32 0.89
C SER A 110 -1.88 -34.64 1.22
N THR A 111 -0.74 -34.58 1.89
CA THR A 111 0.12 -35.75 2.18
C THR A 111 0.24 -36.05 3.68
N TYR A 112 0.61 -37.28 4.02
CA TYR A 112 1.08 -37.65 5.36
C TYR A 112 2.25 -38.63 5.29
N GLY A 113 2.97 -38.79 6.40
CA GLY A 113 4.19 -39.60 6.48
C GLY A 113 5.49 -38.78 6.40
N GLU A 114 6.56 -39.41 6.85
CA GLU A 114 7.89 -38.82 7.09
C GLU A 114 8.85 -39.11 5.93
N ASP A 115 9.55 -38.07 5.44
CA ASP A 115 10.75 -38.12 4.57
C ASP A 115 10.81 -39.24 3.50
N SER A 116 9.76 -39.33 2.68
CA SER A 116 9.72 -40.11 1.43
C SER A 116 9.15 -39.27 0.27
N GLU A 117 9.24 -39.79 -0.96
CA GLU A 117 8.79 -39.11 -2.19
C GLU A 117 7.30 -38.73 -2.17
N ARG A 118 6.87 -37.79 -3.03
CA ARG A 118 5.45 -37.41 -3.15
C ARG A 118 4.58 -38.66 -3.48
N PRO A 119 3.33 -38.74 -2.98
CA PRO A 119 2.42 -39.79 -3.39
C PRO A 119 1.99 -39.59 -4.85
N VAL A 120 2.09 -40.66 -5.64
CA VAL A 120 1.93 -40.64 -7.10
C VAL A 120 0.54 -41.10 -7.52
N ILE A 121 -0.23 -40.23 -8.19
CA ILE A 121 -1.48 -40.58 -8.86
C ILE A 121 -1.16 -40.87 -10.34
N ASN A 122 -0.92 -42.14 -10.64
CA ASN A 122 -0.52 -42.61 -11.97
C ASN A 122 -1.75 -43.12 -12.76
N THR A 123 -2.43 -42.22 -13.48
CA THR A 123 -3.80 -42.47 -13.97
C THR A 123 -3.90 -43.27 -15.27
N ASN A 124 -2.88 -43.27 -16.13
CA ASN A 124 -2.81 -44.15 -17.31
C ASN A 124 -4.06 -44.18 -18.24
N GLY A 125 -4.82 -43.08 -18.34
CA GLY A 125 -6.06 -43.02 -19.13
C GLY A 125 -7.30 -43.65 -18.47
N TYR A 126 -7.24 -44.05 -17.20
CA TYR A 126 -8.36 -44.67 -16.48
C TYR A 126 -9.37 -43.68 -15.88
N GLY A 127 -8.95 -42.44 -15.58
CA GLY A 127 -9.77 -41.38 -14.97
C GLY A 127 -10.78 -40.73 -15.90
N GLN A 128 -11.58 -41.54 -16.60
CA GLN A 128 -12.46 -41.10 -17.68
C GLN A 128 -13.76 -40.43 -17.21
N TRP A 129 -14.06 -39.28 -17.82
CA TRP A 129 -15.32 -38.55 -17.69
C TRP A 129 -15.78 -38.01 -19.05
N LYS A 130 -16.83 -37.17 -19.07
CA LYS A 130 -17.48 -36.67 -20.28
C LYS A 130 -17.62 -35.15 -20.29
N GLN A 131 -16.62 -34.49 -20.85
CA GLN A 131 -16.67 -33.07 -21.16
C GLN A 131 -17.74 -32.77 -22.23
N ASN A 132 -18.49 -31.69 -22.06
CA ASN A 132 -19.45 -31.15 -23.00
C ASN A 132 -19.81 -29.67 -22.68
N TYR A 133 -19.21 -28.71 -23.39
CA TYR A 133 -19.55 -27.28 -23.27
C TYR A 133 -21.04 -26.95 -23.54
N GLY A 134 -21.83 -27.86 -24.12
CA GLY A 134 -23.24 -27.65 -24.41
C GLY A 134 -23.54 -26.64 -25.53
N THR A 135 -22.49 -26.19 -26.22
CA THR A 135 -22.50 -25.28 -27.38
C THR A 135 -21.17 -25.37 -28.14
N PRO A 136 -21.14 -25.15 -29.46
CA PRO A 136 -19.91 -24.86 -30.19
C PRO A 136 -19.18 -23.64 -29.63
N LEU A 137 -17.85 -23.64 -29.83
CA LEU A 137 -16.89 -22.63 -29.37
C LEU A 137 -16.67 -21.53 -30.42
N ASP A 138 -15.85 -20.51 -30.12
CA ASP A 138 -15.65 -19.34 -30.98
C ASP A 138 -15.06 -19.68 -32.36
N ASN A 139 -14.06 -20.55 -32.39
CA ASN A 139 -13.63 -21.29 -33.58
C ASN A 139 -14.39 -22.62 -33.66
N THR A 140 -15.24 -22.73 -34.68
CA THR A 140 -16.16 -23.87 -34.88
C THR A 140 -15.49 -25.22 -35.12
N ASN A 141 -14.17 -25.25 -35.34
CA ASN A 141 -13.39 -26.49 -35.52
C ASN A 141 -12.75 -26.99 -34.21
N HIS A 142 -12.90 -26.29 -33.08
CA HIS A 142 -12.45 -26.80 -31.79
C HIS A 142 -13.44 -27.85 -31.25
N LYS A 143 -12.90 -29.02 -30.89
CA LYS A 143 -13.62 -30.09 -30.20
C LYS A 143 -14.14 -29.56 -28.87
N TRP A 144 -15.43 -29.78 -28.60
CA TRP A 144 -16.16 -29.15 -27.48
C TRP A 144 -16.99 -30.14 -26.66
N HIS A 145 -16.94 -31.43 -27.01
CA HIS A 145 -17.38 -32.54 -26.19
C HIS A 145 -16.56 -33.79 -26.51
N GLY A 146 -16.51 -34.76 -25.58
CA GLY A 146 -15.74 -35.98 -25.79
C GLY A 146 -15.58 -36.86 -24.55
N THR A 147 -14.71 -37.87 -24.64
CA THR A 147 -14.10 -38.50 -23.45
C THR A 147 -12.84 -37.72 -23.11
N VAL A 148 -12.64 -37.44 -21.82
CA VAL A 148 -11.38 -36.93 -21.27
C VAL A 148 -10.95 -37.90 -20.17
N SER A 149 -9.64 -38.15 -19.99
CA SER A 149 -9.11 -38.76 -18.77
C SER A 149 -8.38 -37.72 -17.92
N SER A 150 -8.82 -37.50 -16.70
CA SER A 150 -8.18 -36.57 -15.75
C SER A 150 -7.77 -37.30 -14.48
N SER A 151 -6.53 -37.08 -14.03
CA SER A 151 -5.99 -37.71 -12.81
C SER A 151 -6.62 -37.13 -11.54
N ILE A 152 -6.91 -35.82 -11.55
CA ILE A 152 -7.80 -35.15 -10.62
C ILE A 152 -8.90 -34.42 -11.40
N LEU A 153 -10.16 -34.54 -10.97
CA LEU A 153 -11.32 -33.82 -11.53
C LEU A 153 -12.07 -33.08 -10.41
N LEU A 154 -12.31 -31.79 -10.65
CA LEU A 154 -13.06 -30.86 -9.81
C LEU A 154 -14.32 -30.38 -10.56
N GLU A 155 -15.35 -31.22 -10.61
CA GLU A 155 -16.64 -30.92 -11.26
C GLU A 155 -17.61 -30.28 -10.25
N ASP A 156 -17.93 -28.99 -10.43
CA ASP A 156 -18.69 -28.15 -9.51
C ASP A 156 -18.16 -28.20 -8.04
N VAL A 157 -16.84 -28.33 -7.85
CA VAL A 157 -16.18 -28.28 -6.53
C VAL A 157 -15.67 -26.86 -6.24
N GLU A 158 -15.96 -26.36 -5.04
CA GLU A 158 -15.63 -25.01 -4.54
C GLU A 158 -15.07 -25.12 -3.11
N TYR A 159 -14.29 -24.12 -2.69
CA TYR A 159 -13.55 -24.08 -1.41
C TYR A 159 -12.71 -25.35 -1.17
N ILE A 160 -11.71 -25.56 -2.01
CA ILE A 160 -10.79 -26.71 -1.96
C ILE A 160 -9.34 -26.31 -2.20
N GLU A 161 -8.43 -26.91 -1.43
CA GLU A 161 -6.99 -26.86 -1.65
C GLU A 161 -6.42 -28.25 -1.96
N ILE A 162 -5.49 -28.33 -2.91
CA ILE A 162 -4.77 -29.57 -3.28
C ILE A 162 -3.28 -29.30 -3.26
N ARG A 163 -2.53 -30.02 -2.41
CA ARG A 163 -1.13 -29.72 -2.09
C ARG A 163 -0.19 -30.94 -2.17
N GLY A 164 1.00 -30.77 -2.74
CA GLY A 164 2.15 -31.68 -2.54
C GLY A 164 2.07 -33.06 -3.21
N LEU A 165 1.35 -33.20 -4.32
CA LEU A 165 1.12 -34.48 -5.01
C LEU A 165 2.00 -34.65 -6.26
N GLU A 166 2.30 -35.90 -6.63
CA GLU A 166 2.86 -36.24 -7.95
C GLU A 166 1.75 -36.86 -8.82
N ILE A 167 1.64 -36.42 -10.08
CA ILE A 167 0.47 -36.69 -10.93
C ILE A 167 0.92 -37.00 -12.36
N THR A 168 0.52 -38.16 -12.89
CA THR A 168 0.80 -38.56 -14.28
C THR A 168 -0.42 -39.14 -15.01
N ASN A 169 -0.37 -39.18 -16.34
CA ASN A 169 -1.47 -39.69 -17.16
C ASN A 169 -0.95 -40.23 -18.51
N ASP A 170 -0.01 -41.18 -18.46
CA ASP A 170 0.76 -41.73 -19.58
C ASP A 170 -0.04 -42.69 -20.50
N ARG A 171 0.29 -42.73 -21.80
CA ARG A 171 -0.28 -43.64 -22.81
C ARG A 171 0.39 -45.03 -22.78
N VAL A 172 0.28 -45.70 -21.64
CA VAL A 172 0.73 -47.09 -21.46
C VAL A 172 -0.03 -48.07 -22.38
N GLN A 173 0.65 -49.12 -22.83
CA GLN A 173 0.05 -50.19 -23.63
C GLN A 173 -1.16 -50.83 -22.93
N GLY A 174 -2.27 -50.96 -23.66
CA GLY A 174 -3.51 -51.52 -23.12
C GLY A 174 -4.32 -50.58 -22.22
N ALA A 175 -3.97 -49.28 -22.17
CA ALA A 175 -4.83 -48.24 -21.63
C ALA A 175 -6.22 -48.24 -22.29
N PRO A 176 -7.27 -47.63 -21.68
CA PRO A 176 -8.64 -47.78 -22.14
C PRO A 176 -8.98 -47.27 -23.55
N GLU A 177 -8.20 -46.33 -24.10
CA GLU A 177 -8.34 -45.87 -25.49
C GLU A 177 -7.71 -46.84 -26.52
N GLY A 178 -6.85 -47.75 -26.07
CA GLY A 178 -6.10 -48.69 -26.89
C GLY A 178 -4.74 -48.16 -27.36
N ASP A 179 -4.03 -49.01 -28.10
CA ASP A 179 -2.69 -48.71 -28.61
C ASP A 179 -2.77 -47.79 -29.86
N MET A 180 -3.08 -46.50 -29.65
CA MET A 180 -3.05 -45.45 -30.68
C MET A 180 -1.63 -44.89 -30.89
N GLU A 181 -1.36 -44.29 -32.05
CA GLU A 181 -0.12 -43.53 -32.27
C GLU A 181 -0.15 -42.23 -31.46
N TYR A 182 1.02 -41.75 -31.03
CA TYR A 182 1.19 -40.55 -30.19
C TYR A 182 0.43 -39.33 -30.73
N ASN A 183 0.56 -39.11 -32.03
CA ASN A 183 0.00 -37.99 -32.77
C ASN A 183 -1.22 -38.36 -33.64
N ASP A 184 -1.98 -39.40 -33.27
CA ASP A 184 -3.31 -39.66 -33.83
C ASP A 184 -4.27 -38.51 -33.46
N ALA A 185 -4.98 -37.94 -34.45
CA ALA A 185 -5.87 -36.80 -34.21
C ALA A 185 -7.09 -37.15 -33.33
N GLU A 186 -7.53 -38.41 -33.32
CA GLU A 186 -8.70 -38.89 -32.56
C GLU A 186 -8.33 -39.40 -31.14
N ALA A 187 -7.06 -39.35 -30.75
CA ALA A 187 -6.57 -39.75 -29.43
C ALA A 187 -7.29 -39.02 -28.29
N MET A 188 -7.43 -39.69 -27.15
CA MET A 188 -8.16 -39.17 -25.99
C MET A 188 -7.48 -37.93 -25.41
N ASP A 189 -8.29 -36.95 -25.04
CA ASP A 189 -7.84 -35.75 -24.33
C ASP A 189 -7.49 -36.13 -22.89
N ARG A 190 -6.36 -35.64 -22.36
CA ARG A 190 -5.88 -36.02 -21.03
C ARG A 190 -5.42 -34.83 -20.18
N THR A 191 -5.70 -34.89 -18.88
CA THR A 191 -5.31 -33.85 -17.92
C THR A 191 -4.62 -34.42 -16.69
N GLY A 192 -3.72 -33.65 -16.09
CA GLY A 192 -3.31 -33.88 -14.69
C GLY A 192 -4.43 -33.45 -13.76
N VAL A 193 -4.72 -32.15 -13.69
CA VAL A 193 -5.85 -31.57 -12.95
C VAL A 193 -6.84 -30.90 -13.92
N ALA A 194 -8.12 -31.28 -13.82
CA ALA A 194 -9.21 -30.65 -14.55
C ALA A 194 -10.20 -29.96 -13.62
N GLY A 195 -10.44 -28.67 -13.81
CA GLY A 195 -11.54 -27.91 -13.18
C GLY A 195 -12.72 -27.78 -14.14
N VAL A 196 -13.94 -28.01 -13.66
CA VAL A 196 -15.17 -27.85 -14.47
C VAL A 196 -16.24 -27.12 -13.67
N ALA A 197 -16.57 -25.89 -14.07
CA ALA A 197 -17.75 -25.17 -13.58
C ALA A 197 -18.94 -25.44 -14.53
N GLN A 198 -20.07 -25.93 -14.01
CA GLN A 198 -21.27 -26.20 -14.83
C GLN A 198 -22.59 -25.80 -14.12
N ASN A 199 -22.91 -26.29 -12.93
CA ASN A 199 -24.27 -26.21 -12.35
C ASN A 199 -24.39 -25.46 -11.02
N LYS A 200 -23.35 -24.76 -10.57
CA LYS A 200 -23.43 -23.93 -9.34
C LYS A 200 -23.49 -22.41 -9.55
N GLY A 201 -23.11 -21.92 -10.72
CA GLY A 201 -22.88 -20.49 -10.95
C GLY A 201 -21.39 -20.17 -10.82
N THR A 202 -21.03 -19.17 -10.03
CA THR A 202 -19.63 -18.98 -9.61
C THR A 202 -19.17 -20.22 -8.83
N ILE A 203 -18.01 -20.75 -9.18
CA ILE A 203 -17.22 -21.67 -8.37
C ILE A 203 -16.13 -20.85 -7.67
N GLU A 204 -16.15 -20.85 -6.35
CA GLU A 204 -15.31 -19.98 -5.51
C GLU A 204 -14.16 -20.76 -4.85
N HIS A 205 -12.99 -20.14 -4.72
CA HIS A 205 -11.80 -20.62 -3.98
C HIS A 205 -11.31 -22.04 -4.34
N ILE A 206 -10.40 -22.12 -5.33
CA ILE A 206 -9.65 -23.34 -5.65
C ILE A 206 -8.14 -23.05 -5.63
N VAL A 207 -7.41 -23.74 -4.77
CA VAL A 207 -5.95 -23.62 -4.64
C VAL A 207 -5.26 -24.91 -5.09
N LEU A 208 -4.31 -24.81 -6.01
CA LEU A 208 -3.37 -25.86 -6.39
C LEU A 208 -1.95 -25.42 -5.98
N ASP A 209 -1.24 -26.23 -5.20
CA ASP A 209 0.02 -25.86 -4.53
C ASP A 209 1.03 -27.03 -4.55
N ASP A 210 2.32 -26.79 -4.80
CA ASP A 210 3.39 -27.81 -4.80
C ASP A 210 3.07 -29.11 -5.59
N LEU A 211 2.34 -29.00 -6.71
CA LEU A 211 2.01 -30.17 -7.54
C LEU A 211 3.13 -30.44 -8.54
N TYR A 212 3.62 -31.68 -8.59
CA TYR A 212 4.48 -32.16 -9.67
C TYR A 212 3.61 -32.92 -10.69
N ILE A 213 3.48 -32.39 -11.90
CA ILE A 213 2.59 -32.93 -12.94
C ILE A 213 3.42 -33.23 -14.19
N HIS A 214 3.56 -34.50 -14.55
CA HIS A 214 4.42 -34.91 -15.67
C HIS A 214 3.86 -36.11 -16.42
N ASP A 215 4.40 -36.37 -17.62
CA ASP A 215 3.97 -37.47 -18.50
C ASP A 215 2.43 -37.50 -18.70
N VAL A 216 1.85 -36.31 -18.95
CA VAL A 216 0.42 -36.15 -19.26
C VAL A 216 0.24 -36.17 -20.77
N ASP A 217 0.07 -37.38 -21.30
CA ASP A 217 0.17 -37.64 -22.73
C ASP A 217 -1.15 -37.38 -23.48
N GLY A 218 -1.71 -36.17 -23.28
CA GLY A 218 -2.92 -35.69 -23.93
C GLY A 218 -2.83 -35.55 -25.45
N ASN A 219 -3.93 -35.15 -26.07
CA ASN A 219 -4.05 -35.00 -27.52
C ASN A 219 -3.18 -33.83 -28.01
N VAL A 220 -2.32 -34.04 -29.01
CA VAL A 220 -1.37 -33.04 -29.53
C VAL A 220 -2.06 -31.80 -30.12
N TYR A 221 -3.32 -31.93 -30.54
CA TYR A 221 -4.02 -30.96 -31.40
C TYR A 221 -5.12 -30.15 -30.71
N ASN A 222 -5.88 -30.76 -29.79
CA ASN A 222 -7.14 -30.18 -29.30
C ASN A 222 -6.90 -28.99 -28.36
N LYS A 223 -7.43 -27.81 -28.73
CA LYS A 223 -7.18 -26.56 -28.00
C LYS A 223 -7.94 -26.42 -26.67
N HIS A 224 -9.20 -26.87 -26.59
CA HIS A 224 -10.10 -26.51 -25.47
C HIS A 224 -10.86 -27.70 -24.87
N MET A 225 -10.48 -28.92 -25.23
CA MET A 225 -10.73 -30.04 -24.32
C MET A 225 -9.85 -29.86 -23.08
N ALA A 226 -10.21 -30.44 -21.94
CA ALA A 226 -9.39 -30.40 -20.72
C ALA A 226 -8.13 -31.26 -20.90
N ASN A 227 -7.13 -30.66 -21.55
CA ASN A 227 -6.07 -31.36 -22.28
C ASN A 227 -4.70 -30.66 -22.08
N GLY A 228 -4.00 -31.03 -21.01
CA GLY A 228 -2.78 -30.37 -20.54
C GLY A 228 -2.40 -30.76 -19.11
N GLY A 229 -1.37 -30.16 -18.53
CA GLY A 229 -1.03 -30.37 -17.11
C GLY A 229 -2.20 -29.97 -16.19
N ILE A 230 -2.67 -28.73 -16.32
CA ILE A 230 -3.80 -28.17 -15.58
C ILE A 230 -4.74 -27.45 -16.57
N TYR A 231 -6.05 -27.76 -16.55
CA TYR A 231 -7.04 -27.07 -17.39
C TYR A 231 -8.35 -26.81 -16.62
N PHE A 232 -8.72 -25.54 -16.44
CA PHE A 232 -10.02 -25.12 -15.90
C PHE A 232 -10.95 -24.63 -17.03
N ILE A 233 -12.11 -25.27 -17.15
CA ILE A 233 -13.12 -24.98 -18.18
C ILE A 233 -14.46 -24.55 -17.56
N VAL A 234 -15.26 -23.82 -18.35
CA VAL A 234 -16.60 -23.38 -17.94
C VAL A 234 -17.63 -23.88 -18.95
N GLU A 235 -18.41 -24.88 -18.54
CA GLU A 235 -19.44 -25.52 -19.35
C GLU A 235 -20.81 -24.87 -19.13
N LYS A 236 -21.73 -25.13 -20.06
CA LYS A 236 -23.08 -24.58 -20.00
C LYS A 236 -23.93 -25.32 -18.96
N PRO A 237 -24.54 -24.61 -17.98
CA PRO A 237 -25.42 -25.23 -17.00
C PRO A 237 -26.62 -25.96 -17.61
N GLU A 238 -27.06 -27.07 -17.01
CA GLU A 238 -28.32 -27.72 -17.39
C GLU A 238 -29.53 -26.76 -17.27
N ASN A 239 -29.49 -25.84 -16.30
CA ASN A 239 -30.54 -24.86 -16.04
C ASN A 239 -30.00 -23.52 -15.51
N GLU A 240 -29.27 -22.77 -16.36
CA GLU A 240 -28.67 -21.45 -16.07
C GLU A 240 -29.63 -20.46 -15.36
N GLY A 241 -30.93 -20.55 -15.66
CA GLY A 241 -31.97 -19.72 -15.02
C GLY A 241 -32.32 -20.09 -13.56
N GLN A 242 -31.73 -21.15 -13.03
CA GLN A 242 -31.84 -21.60 -11.63
C GLN A 242 -30.47 -21.60 -10.94
N THR A 243 -29.42 -21.97 -11.67
CA THR A 243 -28.05 -22.15 -11.14
C THR A 243 -27.20 -20.88 -11.25
N GLY A 244 -27.57 -19.93 -12.11
CA GLY A 244 -26.70 -18.82 -12.49
C GLY A 244 -25.80 -19.17 -13.67
N ILE A 245 -24.95 -18.21 -14.04
CA ILE A 245 -23.94 -18.37 -15.10
C ILE A 245 -22.75 -19.11 -14.49
N ALA A 246 -22.35 -20.24 -15.08
CA ALA A 246 -21.12 -20.92 -14.67
C ALA A 246 -19.90 -20.02 -14.93
N ARG A 247 -18.96 -19.97 -13.98
CA ARG A 247 -17.68 -19.22 -14.02
C ARG A 247 -16.85 -19.55 -12.77
N TYR A 248 -15.64 -19.01 -12.66
CA TYR A 248 -14.82 -19.07 -11.44
C TYR A 248 -14.65 -17.71 -10.76
N ASP A 249 -14.38 -17.73 -9.46
CA ASP A 249 -13.73 -16.67 -8.69
C ASP A 249 -12.70 -17.28 -7.73
N ASP A 250 -11.58 -16.60 -7.51
CA ASP A 250 -10.47 -17.05 -6.64
C ASP A 250 -9.91 -18.43 -7.04
N VAL A 251 -9.20 -18.49 -8.17
CA VAL A 251 -8.44 -19.67 -8.60
C VAL A 251 -6.96 -19.37 -8.51
N GLN A 252 -6.27 -20.06 -7.61
CA GLN A 252 -4.84 -19.89 -7.33
C GLN A 252 -4.09 -21.15 -7.77
N ILE A 253 -3.15 -20.99 -8.70
CA ILE A 253 -2.26 -22.07 -9.16
C ILE A 253 -0.84 -21.62 -8.86
N ARG A 254 -0.23 -22.19 -7.83
CA ARG A 254 1.10 -21.76 -7.36
C ARG A 254 2.07 -22.90 -7.11
N ASN A 255 3.36 -22.58 -7.18
CA ASN A 255 4.47 -23.48 -6.80
C ASN A 255 4.49 -24.83 -7.56
N CYS A 256 3.73 -24.99 -8.64
CA CYS A 256 3.62 -26.26 -9.37
C CYS A 256 4.78 -26.43 -10.36
N TYR A 257 5.28 -27.66 -10.49
CA TYR A 257 6.22 -28.05 -11.54
C TYR A 257 5.51 -28.91 -12.58
N LEU A 258 5.49 -28.46 -13.84
CA LEU A 258 4.95 -29.20 -14.98
C LEU A 258 6.10 -29.61 -15.91
N ASP A 259 6.20 -30.89 -16.25
CA ASP A 259 7.25 -31.41 -17.14
C ASP A 259 6.65 -32.34 -18.21
N THR A 260 6.86 -32.00 -19.49
CA THR A 260 6.48 -32.87 -20.62
C THR A 260 4.99 -33.26 -20.60
N VAL A 261 4.13 -32.26 -20.82
CA VAL A 261 2.66 -32.38 -20.79
C VAL A 261 2.00 -31.86 -22.09
N ASN A 262 0.89 -32.49 -22.51
CA ASN A 262 0.20 -32.19 -23.78
C ASN A 262 -1.30 -31.87 -23.56
N ARG A 263 -1.92 -30.88 -24.21
CA ARG A 263 -1.30 -29.84 -25.06
C ARG A 263 -0.84 -28.62 -24.24
N TRP A 264 -1.61 -28.19 -23.23
CA TRP A 264 -1.23 -27.06 -22.36
C TRP A 264 -0.30 -27.47 -21.23
N GLY A 265 0.46 -26.50 -20.75
CA GLY A 265 0.89 -26.49 -19.36
C GLY A 265 -0.31 -26.18 -18.45
N ILE A 266 -0.62 -24.90 -18.27
CA ILE A 266 -1.74 -24.37 -17.47
C ILE A 266 -2.70 -23.57 -18.38
N ALA A 267 -4.00 -23.86 -18.30
CA ALA A 267 -5.07 -23.09 -18.94
C ALA A 267 -6.22 -22.81 -17.97
N VAL A 268 -6.73 -21.57 -17.94
CA VAL A 268 -7.82 -21.19 -17.01
C VAL A 268 -8.89 -20.32 -17.69
N GLY A 269 -10.16 -20.74 -17.60
CA GLY A 269 -11.33 -19.88 -17.80
C GLY A 269 -12.08 -20.01 -19.13
N TYR A 270 -11.66 -20.91 -20.02
CA TYR A 270 -12.29 -21.04 -21.34
C TYR A 270 -13.77 -21.44 -21.24
N THR A 271 -14.67 -20.64 -21.83
CA THR A 271 -16.10 -20.65 -21.47
C THR A 271 -17.09 -20.81 -22.63
N TYR A 272 -18.19 -21.51 -22.35
CA TYR A 272 -19.39 -21.56 -23.18
C TYR A 272 -19.99 -20.17 -23.48
N GLN A 273 -19.70 -19.15 -22.66
CA GLN A 273 -20.15 -17.75 -22.85
C GLN A 273 -19.26 -16.94 -23.81
N TRP A 274 -18.31 -17.54 -24.55
CA TRP A 274 -17.41 -16.84 -25.50
C TRP A 274 -18.13 -15.82 -26.40
N GLY A 275 -19.38 -16.09 -26.79
CA GLY A 275 -20.20 -15.22 -27.64
C GLY A 275 -20.44 -13.81 -27.07
N LYS A 276 -20.23 -13.60 -25.77
CA LYS A 276 -20.32 -12.31 -25.07
C LYS A 276 -19.09 -11.41 -25.30
N PHE A 277 -17.96 -11.99 -25.70
CA PHE A 277 -16.64 -11.34 -25.80
C PHE A 277 -16.20 -11.10 -27.26
N THR A 278 -17.16 -11.07 -28.18
CA THR A 278 -16.93 -11.03 -29.64
C THR A 278 -16.50 -9.65 -30.17
N THR A 279 -16.45 -8.63 -29.32
CA THR A 279 -15.88 -7.30 -29.61
C THR A 279 -14.38 -7.26 -29.33
N ALA A 280 -13.70 -6.18 -29.78
CA ALA A 280 -12.32 -5.91 -29.37
C ALA A 280 -12.29 -5.36 -27.93
N ALA A 281 -12.86 -4.18 -27.70
CA ALA A 281 -13.07 -3.66 -26.35
C ALA A 281 -14.03 -4.56 -25.55
N LEU A 282 -13.70 -4.78 -24.28
CA LEU A 282 -14.45 -5.58 -23.33
C LEU A 282 -14.89 -4.68 -22.17
N SER A 283 -16.20 -4.56 -21.98
CA SER A 283 -16.75 -3.72 -20.90
C SER A 283 -16.70 -4.44 -19.56
N ASP A 284 -16.42 -3.73 -18.46
CA ASP A 284 -16.40 -4.31 -17.11
C ASP A 284 -17.74 -4.97 -16.75
N ALA A 285 -18.86 -4.44 -17.26
CA ALA A 285 -20.17 -5.06 -17.12
C ALA A 285 -20.30 -6.41 -17.84
N THR A 286 -19.58 -6.62 -18.94
CA THR A 286 -19.45 -7.94 -19.59
C THR A 286 -18.62 -8.87 -18.72
N MET A 287 -17.45 -8.39 -18.28
CA MET A 287 -16.47 -9.19 -17.52
C MET A 287 -17.06 -9.64 -16.18
N ALA A 288 -17.52 -8.72 -15.34
CA ALA A 288 -18.14 -9.01 -14.05
C ALA A 288 -19.44 -9.84 -14.13
N THR A 289 -20.03 -10.02 -15.32
CA THR A 289 -21.19 -10.90 -15.55
C THR A 289 -20.79 -12.30 -16.06
N TYR A 290 -19.90 -12.38 -17.05
CA TYR A 290 -19.65 -13.61 -17.82
C TYR A 290 -18.20 -14.12 -17.78
N GLY A 291 -17.25 -13.28 -17.38
CA GLY A 291 -15.87 -13.69 -17.16
C GLY A 291 -15.70 -14.43 -15.84
N SER A 292 -14.51 -14.98 -15.63
CA SER A 292 -14.07 -15.44 -14.31
C SER A 292 -13.07 -14.43 -13.74
N SER A 293 -13.02 -14.26 -12.43
CA SER A 293 -12.27 -13.19 -11.76
C SER A 293 -11.32 -13.73 -10.68
N ASN A 294 -10.47 -12.85 -10.13
CA ASN A 294 -9.54 -13.17 -9.03
C ASN A 294 -8.65 -14.39 -9.30
N VAL A 295 -8.15 -14.54 -10.53
CA VAL A 295 -7.27 -15.67 -10.90
C VAL A 295 -5.81 -15.28 -10.76
N LEU A 296 -5.06 -16.09 -10.01
CA LEU A 296 -3.63 -15.94 -9.73
C LEU A 296 -2.87 -17.19 -10.20
N ILE A 297 -1.85 -17.00 -11.04
CA ILE A 297 -0.95 -18.07 -11.49
C ILE A 297 0.48 -17.64 -11.15
N GLU A 298 1.12 -18.25 -10.15
CA GLU A 298 2.40 -17.75 -9.63
C GLU A 298 3.48 -18.76 -9.24
N ASN A 299 4.76 -18.40 -9.41
CA ASN A 299 5.92 -19.22 -9.01
C ASN A 299 5.88 -20.67 -9.55
N ASN A 300 5.24 -20.91 -10.71
CA ASN A 300 5.19 -22.21 -11.36
C ASN A 300 6.35 -22.37 -12.35
N TYR A 301 6.93 -23.57 -12.44
CA TYR A 301 7.90 -23.94 -13.48
C TYR A 301 7.23 -24.85 -14.50
N LEU A 302 7.32 -24.51 -15.79
CA LEU A 302 6.72 -25.25 -16.88
C LEU A 302 7.79 -25.58 -17.92
N ARG A 303 8.06 -26.86 -18.07
CA ARG A 303 9.17 -27.39 -18.86
C ARG A 303 8.66 -28.28 -19.97
N ASP A 304 9.27 -28.15 -21.15
CA ASP A 304 9.18 -29.15 -22.23
C ASP A 304 7.71 -29.38 -22.69
N VAL A 305 6.85 -28.36 -22.57
CA VAL A 305 5.40 -28.41 -22.84
C VAL A 305 5.10 -28.57 -24.33
N GLY A 306 4.14 -29.44 -24.66
CA GLY A 306 3.79 -29.77 -26.05
C GLY A 306 3.33 -28.59 -26.89
N GLY A 307 2.42 -27.78 -26.34
CA GLY A 307 1.91 -26.53 -26.91
C GLY A 307 2.22 -25.33 -26.01
N ASP A 308 1.19 -24.52 -25.74
CA ASP A 308 1.26 -23.28 -24.97
C ASP A 308 1.55 -23.56 -23.47
N ALA A 309 2.42 -22.77 -22.83
CA ALA A 309 2.80 -23.01 -21.43
C ALA A 309 1.75 -22.51 -20.45
N ILE A 310 1.45 -21.20 -20.42
CA ILE A 310 0.39 -20.64 -19.57
C ILE A 310 -0.57 -19.82 -20.44
N THR A 311 -1.88 -20.07 -20.30
CA THR A 311 -2.89 -19.23 -20.96
C THR A 311 -4.10 -18.91 -20.08
N THR A 312 -4.30 -17.62 -19.78
CA THR A 312 -5.51 -17.11 -19.13
C THR A 312 -6.60 -16.82 -20.17
N MET A 313 -7.84 -17.24 -19.96
CA MET A 313 -8.90 -17.22 -20.99
C MET A 313 -10.21 -16.61 -20.46
N TYR A 314 -10.69 -15.52 -21.07
CA TYR A 314 -11.90 -14.76 -20.68
C TYR A 314 -11.93 -14.25 -19.23
N LEU A 315 -10.75 -13.94 -18.66
CA LEU A 315 -10.62 -13.53 -17.27
C LEU A 315 -10.70 -12.01 -17.07
N ASP A 316 -11.29 -11.58 -15.97
CA ASP A 316 -11.25 -10.19 -15.50
C ASP A 316 -10.05 -10.00 -14.57
N ARG A 317 -9.11 -9.13 -14.98
CA ARG A 317 -7.92 -8.71 -14.20
C ARG A 317 -7.12 -9.87 -13.58
N PRO A 318 -6.77 -10.94 -14.33
CA PRO A 318 -5.91 -12.00 -13.82
C PRO A 318 -4.48 -11.49 -13.58
N VAL A 319 -3.78 -12.11 -12.64
CA VAL A 319 -2.36 -11.87 -12.35
C VAL A 319 -1.57 -13.15 -12.62
N VAL A 320 -0.54 -13.04 -13.47
CA VAL A 320 0.37 -14.13 -13.81
C VAL A 320 1.80 -13.68 -13.48
N GLN A 321 2.41 -14.22 -12.42
CA GLN A 321 3.65 -13.67 -11.88
C GLN A 321 4.71 -14.68 -11.41
N TYR A 322 6.00 -14.34 -11.52
CA TYR A 322 7.12 -15.20 -11.08
C TYR A 322 7.16 -16.61 -11.71
N ASN A 323 6.45 -16.85 -12.82
CA ASN A 323 6.45 -18.16 -13.48
C ASN A 323 7.65 -18.30 -14.42
N VAL A 324 8.11 -19.52 -14.63
CA VAL A 324 9.16 -19.85 -15.60
C VAL A 324 8.62 -20.80 -16.65
N SER A 325 8.78 -20.45 -17.93
CA SER A 325 8.47 -21.30 -19.07
C SER A 325 9.76 -21.63 -19.82
N GLU A 326 10.04 -22.92 -20.05
CA GLU A 326 11.24 -23.38 -20.76
C GLU A 326 10.92 -24.48 -21.78
N GLY A 327 11.22 -24.23 -23.06
CA GLY A 327 11.02 -25.24 -24.12
C GLY A 327 9.55 -25.50 -24.48
N ALA A 328 8.68 -24.51 -24.27
CA ALA A 328 7.28 -24.54 -24.71
C ALA A 328 7.14 -24.68 -26.24
N ALA A 329 5.94 -25.03 -26.71
CA ALA A 329 5.63 -25.32 -28.11
C ALA A 329 6.43 -26.51 -28.72
N LYS A 330 6.88 -27.44 -27.88
CA LYS A 330 7.76 -28.58 -28.22
C LYS A 330 7.27 -29.41 -29.41
N GLN A 331 5.97 -29.67 -29.50
CA GLN A 331 5.33 -30.50 -30.53
C GLN A 331 4.72 -29.69 -31.70
N ILE A 332 4.74 -28.36 -31.62
CA ILE A 332 4.15 -27.46 -32.62
C ILE A 332 5.08 -27.33 -33.84
N ASN A 333 5.35 -28.46 -34.49
CA ASN A 333 6.37 -28.60 -35.53
C ASN A 333 5.91 -29.53 -36.66
N THR A 334 6.72 -29.66 -37.72
CA THR A 334 6.41 -30.47 -38.92
C THR A 334 6.67 -31.97 -38.80
N THR A 335 7.04 -32.47 -37.61
CA THR A 335 7.31 -33.89 -37.31
C THR A 335 6.23 -34.50 -36.42
N ASP A 336 5.80 -33.79 -35.38
CA ASP A 336 4.84 -34.29 -34.39
C ASP A 336 3.40 -33.94 -34.80
N TYR A 337 3.10 -32.64 -34.96
CA TYR A 337 1.80 -32.14 -35.42
C TYR A 337 1.64 -32.35 -36.94
N THR A 338 1.24 -33.56 -37.33
CA THR A 338 1.28 -34.02 -38.74
C THR A 338 0.00 -34.69 -39.26
N ASP A 339 -0.88 -35.18 -38.39
CA ASP A 339 -2.13 -35.79 -38.81
C ASP A 339 -3.19 -34.75 -39.22
N LEU A 340 -4.20 -35.20 -39.94
CA LEU A 340 -5.28 -34.39 -40.46
C LEU A 340 -6.42 -34.30 -39.43
N GLN A 341 -6.49 -33.19 -38.69
CA GLN A 341 -7.64 -32.93 -37.81
C GLN A 341 -8.97 -32.95 -38.61
N PRO A 342 -10.04 -33.55 -38.07
CA PRO A 342 -11.36 -33.50 -38.72
C PRO A 342 -11.92 -32.06 -38.77
N VAL A 343 -12.83 -31.83 -39.71
CA VAL A 343 -13.76 -30.69 -39.68
C VAL A 343 -15.03 -31.15 -38.97
N LEU A 344 -15.41 -30.45 -37.91
CA LEU A 344 -16.56 -30.81 -37.07
C LEU A 344 -17.87 -30.17 -37.61
N ASP A 345 -19.00 -30.84 -37.39
CA ASP A 345 -20.32 -30.26 -37.67
C ASP A 345 -20.64 -29.18 -36.62
N THR A 346 -20.98 -27.98 -37.07
CA THR A 346 -21.21 -26.82 -36.19
C THR A 346 -22.52 -26.88 -35.40
N THR A 347 -23.25 -28.00 -35.45
CA THR A 347 -24.49 -28.25 -34.70
C THR A 347 -24.32 -29.44 -33.74
N THR A 348 -23.60 -30.49 -34.14
CA THR A 348 -23.43 -31.71 -33.33
C THR A 348 -22.02 -31.90 -32.76
N GLY A 349 -21.01 -31.17 -33.24
CA GLY A 349 -19.60 -31.38 -32.85
C GLY A 349 -18.96 -32.65 -33.40
N GLU A 350 -19.67 -33.41 -34.24
CA GLU A 350 -19.21 -34.70 -34.78
C GLU A 350 -18.33 -34.51 -36.04
N PRO A 351 -17.33 -35.38 -36.30
CA PRO A 351 -16.55 -35.35 -37.54
C PRO A 351 -17.41 -35.47 -38.81
N THR A 352 -17.29 -34.49 -39.71
CA THR A 352 -18.05 -34.45 -40.98
C THR A 352 -17.55 -35.41 -42.07
N GLY A 353 -16.40 -36.08 -41.83
CA GLY A 353 -15.64 -36.80 -42.86
C GLY A 353 -14.88 -35.89 -43.82
N GLN A 354 -14.83 -34.58 -43.57
CA GLN A 354 -13.86 -33.65 -44.15
C GLN A 354 -12.74 -33.38 -43.13
N TYR A 355 -11.61 -32.87 -43.62
CA TYR A 355 -10.40 -32.68 -42.84
C TYR A 355 -9.79 -31.29 -43.08
N GLN A 356 -9.17 -30.76 -42.03
CA GLN A 356 -8.42 -29.51 -42.06
C GLN A 356 -7.04 -29.73 -42.70
N GLY A 357 -6.31 -28.65 -43.01
CA GLY A 357 -4.92 -28.78 -43.44
C GLY A 357 -3.98 -28.99 -42.24
N VAL A 358 -2.90 -29.74 -42.40
CA VAL A 358 -1.90 -30.11 -41.36
C VAL A 358 -1.17 -28.95 -40.63
N GLY A 359 -1.51 -27.70 -40.95
CA GLY A 359 -1.02 -26.50 -40.24
C GLY A 359 -2.13 -25.74 -39.50
N ALA A 360 -3.39 -26.18 -39.57
CA ALA A 360 -4.47 -25.58 -38.81
C ALA A 360 -4.25 -25.82 -37.31
N GLY A 361 -4.32 -24.76 -36.49
CA GLY A 361 -4.09 -24.84 -35.04
C GLY A 361 -2.64 -25.11 -34.62
N ARG A 362 -1.69 -25.24 -35.56
CA ARG A 362 -0.27 -25.47 -35.28
C ARG A 362 0.47 -24.16 -34.98
N VAL A 363 0.03 -23.55 -33.90
CA VAL A 363 0.54 -22.31 -33.30
C VAL A 363 0.59 -22.48 -31.79
N ALA A 364 1.60 -21.90 -31.14
CA ALA A 364 1.65 -21.72 -29.69
C ALA A 364 2.68 -20.65 -29.28
N ALA A 365 2.40 -19.95 -28.18
CA ALA A 365 3.30 -19.01 -27.52
C ALA A 365 3.65 -19.49 -26.09
N GLY A 366 4.53 -18.77 -25.39
CA GLY A 366 4.93 -19.08 -24.01
C GLY A 366 3.80 -18.84 -22.99
N ILE A 367 3.65 -17.61 -22.53
CA ILE A 367 2.77 -17.18 -21.44
C ILE A 367 1.92 -16.01 -21.95
N TRP A 368 0.59 -16.13 -21.98
CA TRP A 368 -0.28 -15.14 -22.66
C TRP A 368 -1.78 -15.14 -22.27
N PRO A 369 -2.56 -14.08 -22.60
CA PRO A 369 -4.01 -14.03 -22.40
C PRO A 369 -4.84 -14.14 -23.69
N TRP A 370 -5.92 -14.91 -23.63
CA TRP A 370 -7.04 -14.87 -24.59
C TRP A 370 -8.24 -14.18 -23.96
N LYS A 371 -8.81 -13.16 -24.61
CA LYS A 371 -10.07 -12.48 -24.26
C LYS A 371 -10.20 -11.98 -22.82
N CYS A 372 -9.08 -11.71 -22.17
CA CYS A 372 -9.04 -11.14 -20.84
C CYS A 372 -9.17 -9.59 -20.88
N LYS A 373 -9.56 -9.02 -19.74
CA LYS A 373 -9.61 -7.57 -19.50
C LYS A 373 -8.55 -7.18 -18.49
N ASN A 374 -7.75 -6.16 -18.78
CA ASN A 374 -6.77 -5.57 -17.85
C ASN A 374 -5.85 -6.63 -17.19
N ALA A 375 -5.37 -7.60 -17.98
CA ALA A 375 -4.56 -8.73 -17.48
C ALA A 375 -3.11 -8.31 -17.24
N VAL A 376 -2.54 -8.72 -16.11
CA VAL A 376 -1.17 -8.34 -15.68
C VAL A 376 -0.25 -9.56 -15.69
N PHE A 377 0.84 -9.43 -16.43
CA PHE A 377 1.92 -10.43 -16.53
C PHE A 377 3.22 -9.80 -16.04
N GLN A 378 3.76 -10.28 -14.91
CA GLN A 378 4.92 -9.64 -14.28
C GLN A 378 5.96 -10.58 -13.66
N TYR A 379 7.25 -10.21 -13.70
CA TYR A 379 8.36 -10.99 -13.13
C TYR A 379 8.48 -12.43 -13.67
N ASN A 380 7.88 -12.75 -14.82
CA ASN A 380 7.97 -14.08 -15.41
C ASN A 380 9.26 -14.21 -16.23
N GLU A 381 9.86 -15.40 -16.25
CA GLU A 381 10.95 -15.75 -17.16
C GLU A 381 10.45 -16.68 -18.29
N CYS A 382 10.87 -16.45 -19.55
CA CYS A 382 10.52 -17.37 -20.64
C CYS A 382 11.67 -17.64 -21.62
N PHE A 383 12.00 -18.93 -21.75
CA PHE A 383 13.15 -19.47 -22.45
C PHE A 383 12.77 -20.39 -23.61
N ASN A 384 13.44 -20.20 -24.75
CA ASN A 384 13.53 -21.19 -25.82
C ASN A 384 12.16 -21.67 -26.37
N THR A 385 11.12 -20.82 -26.39
CA THR A 385 9.82 -21.17 -27.00
C THR A 385 10.02 -21.59 -28.46
N MET A 386 9.57 -22.80 -28.78
CA MET A 386 10.16 -23.60 -29.85
C MET A 386 9.47 -23.47 -31.21
N ASN A 387 10.20 -23.97 -32.21
CA ASN A 387 9.69 -24.45 -33.50
C ASN A 387 9.14 -23.42 -34.51
N ALA A 388 9.32 -22.10 -34.33
CA ALA A 388 8.95 -21.11 -35.34
C ALA A 388 9.54 -21.43 -36.73
N ALA A 389 10.86 -21.69 -36.79
CA ALA A 389 11.55 -22.10 -38.02
C ALA A 389 11.18 -23.52 -38.52
N HIS A 390 10.37 -24.29 -37.77
CA HIS A 390 10.13 -25.73 -37.99
C HIS A 390 8.65 -26.14 -38.06
N GLY A 391 7.71 -25.21 -37.87
CA GLY A 391 6.30 -25.42 -38.14
C GLY A 391 5.32 -24.58 -37.33
N ASN A 392 5.74 -24.03 -36.19
CA ASN A 392 4.96 -23.08 -35.42
C ASN A 392 4.77 -21.80 -36.25
N GLY A 393 3.55 -21.26 -36.31
CA GLY A 393 3.30 -19.94 -36.89
C GLY A 393 3.71 -18.79 -35.97
N ASP A 394 3.81 -19.10 -34.67
CA ASP A 394 4.09 -18.20 -33.56
C ASP A 394 5.43 -18.64 -32.92
N GLY A 395 5.53 -18.67 -31.59
CA GLY A 395 6.74 -19.09 -30.86
C GLY A 395 7.42 -17.96 -30.09
N GLN A 396 6.70 -16.86 -29.87
CA GLN A 396 7.07 -15.75 -29.00
C GLN A 396 6.91 -16.20 -27.52
N PRO A 397 7.74 -15.70 -26.58
CA PRO A 397 7.53 -15.94 -25.15
C PRO A 397 6.25 -15.25 -24.66
N TRP A 398 5.94 -14.07 -25.19
CA TRP A 398 4.78 -13.25 -24.83
C TRP A 398 3.88 -13.02 -26.06
N ASP A 399 2.56 -13.13 -25.88
CA ASP A 399 1.58 -12.65 -26.85
C ASP A 399 0.51 -11.82 -26.13
N ALA A 400 0.12 -10.71 -26.72
CA ALA A 400 -1.10 -9.99 -26.38
C ALA A 400 -2.12 -10.28 -27.48
N ASP A 401 -2.80 -11.43 -27.38
CA ASP A 401 -3.82 -11.86 -28.34
C ASP A 401 -5.12 -11.04 -28.17
N TYR A 402 -6.23 -11.49 -28.76
CA TYR A 402 -7.52 -10.82 -28.76
C TYR A 402 -7.98 -10.48 -27.34
N GLY A 403 -7.90 -9.23 -26.94
CA GLY A 403 -8.09 -8.77 -25.56
C GLY A 403 -8.08 -7.25 -25.46
N ASP A 404 -8.30 -6.74 -24.24
CA ASP A 404 -8.42 -5.31 -23.98
C ASP A 404 -7.68 -4.97 -22.68
N GLY A 405 -6.53 -4.29 -22.78
CA GLY A 405 -5.74 -3.93 -21.60
C GLY A 405 -4.69 -4.95 -21.17
N THR A 406 -4.05 -5.70 -22.08
CA THR A 406 -2.95 -6.60 -21.68
C THR A 406 -1.73 -5.78 -21.26
N ASN A 407 -1.22 -5.99 -20.04
CA ASN A 407 -0.03 -5.33 -19.51
C ASN A 407 1.07 -6.36 -19.19
N TYR A 408 2.19 -6.29 -19.90
CA TYR A 408 3.43 -7.01 -19.60
C TYR A 408 4.44 -6.06 -18.97
N GLN A 409 4.84 -6.33 -17.72
CA GLN A 409 5.82 -5.53 -17.00
C GLN A 409 6.88 -6.36 -16.27
N TYR A 410 8.13 -5.90 -16.23
CA TYR A 410 9.19 -6.54 -15.43
C TYR A 410 9.51 -8.01 -15.79
N ASN A 411 9.16 -8.48 -17.01
CA ASN A 411 9.43 -9.87 -17.42
C ASN A 411 10.78 -10.01 -18.13
N TYR A 412 11.39 -11.21 -18.03
CA TYR A 412 12.64 -11.55 -18.71
C TYR A 412 12.46 -12.64 -19.77
N SER A 413 13.09 -12.48 -20.94
CA SER A 413 12.97 -13.45 -22.05
C SER A 413 14.31 -13.73 -22.75
N HIS A 414 14.51 -14.99 -23.16
CA HIS A 414 15.73 -15.39 -23.87
C HIS A 414 15.56 -16.56 -24.85
N GLY A 415 16.20 -16.43 -26.02
CA GLY A 415 16.47 -17.55 -26.93
C GLY A 415 15.25 -18.15 -27.62
N ASN A 416 14.10 -17.48 -27.56
CA ASN A 416 12.87 -17.92 -28.19
C ASN A 416 13.00 -17.87 -29.72
N THR A 417 12.35 -18.82 -30.40
CA THR A 417 12.57 -19.02 -31.85
C THR A 417 11.87 -18.01 -32.75
N ALA A 418 11.07 -17.10 -32.17
CA ALA A 418 10.38 -16.01 -32.87
C ALA A 418 10.83 -14.62 -32.36
N SER A 419 9.88 -13.69 -32.22
CA SER A 419 10.05 -12.34 -31.68
C SER A 419 9.83 -12.34 -30.14
N THR A 420 10.17 -11.25 -29.45
CA THR A 420 9.89 -11.09 -28.00
C THR A 420 8.40 -11.04 -27.69
N VAL A 421 7.63 -10.22 -28.41
CA VAL A 421 6.21 -10.02 -28.10
C VAL A 421 5.37 -9.94 -29.36
N MET A 422 4.26 -10.67 -29.38
CA MET A 422 3.21 -10.53 -30.38
C MET A 422 2.04 -9.66 -29.89
N PHE A 423 1.39 -8.98 -30.82
CA PHE A 423 0.12 -8.30 -30.63
C PHE A 423 -0.85 -8.84 -31.69
N CYS A 424 -1.52 -9.96 -31.39
CA CYS A 424 -2.16 -10.79 -32.40
C CYS A 424 -3.49 -10.22 -32.92
N GLY A 425 -3.51 -9.82 -34.19
CA GLY A 425 -4.72 -9.55 -34.99
C GLY A 425 -5.73 -8.52 -34.44
N VAL A 426 -6.83 -8.33 -35.17
CA VAL A 426 -7.59 -7.07 -35.12
C VAL A 426 -8.38 -6.79 -33.83
N GLN A 427 -8.44 -7.75 -32.90
CA GLN A 427 -9.10 -7.56 -31.59
C GLN A 427 -8.14 -7.57 -30.40
N SER A 428 -6.82 -7.67 -30.64
CA SER A 428 -5.81 -7.25 -29.67
C SER A 428 -5.78 -5.72 -29.63
N ILE A 429 -6.16 -5.13 -28.49
CA ILE A 429 -6.21 -3.67 -28.30
C ILE A 429 -5.77 -3.24 -26.90
N ASN A 430 -5.35 -1.97 -26.80
CA ASN A 430 -5.02 -1.28 -25.55
C ASN A 430 -3.90 -1.97 -24.76
N ASN A 431 -2.88 -2.45 -25.46
CA ASN A 431 -1.79 -3.22 -24.86
C ASN A 431 -0.67 -2.31 -24.34
N THR A 432 -0.09 -2.66 -23.20
CA THR A 432 1.13 -2.08 -22.63
C THR A 432 2.20 -3.17 -22.53
N PHE A 433 3.42 -2.86 -22.95
CA PHE A 433 4.60 -3.70 -22.78
C PHE A 433 5.74 -2.79 -22.28
N ARG A 434 6.08 -2.88 -21.00
CA ARG A 434 6.96 -1.92 -20.32
C ARG A 434 7.98 -2.53 -19.35
N TYR A 435 9.15 -1.92 -19.18
CA TYR A 435 10.16 -2.40 -18.21
C TYR A 435 10.52 -3.90 -18.35
N ASN A 436 10.39 -4.47 -19.54
CA ASN A 436 10.78 -5.87 -19.81
C ASN A 436 12.19 -5.93 -20.41
N ILE A 437 12.87 -7.05 -20.17
CA ILE A 437 14.19 -7.36 -20.75
C ILE A 437 14.07 -8.57 -21.67
N SER A 438 14.67 -8.49 -22.86
CA SER A 438 14.69 -9.59 -23.82
C SER A 438 16.08 -9.73 -24.46
N GLN A 439 16.51 -10.98 -24.63
CA GLN A 439 17.90 -11.31 -24.93
C GLN A 439 18.01 -12.38 -26.03
N ASN A 440 18.54 -12.01 -27.20
CA ASN A 440 18.95 -12.94 -28.26
C ASN A 440 17.83 -13.85 -28.83
N GLU A 441 16.58 -13.39 -28.89
CA GLU A 441 15.50 -14.05 -29.66
C GLU A 441 15.90 -14.18 -31.16
N ASP A 442 15.39 -15.19 -31.87
CA ASP A 442 15.78 -15.47 -33.27
C ASP A 442 15.25 -14.45 -34.30
N MET A 443 14.30 -13.59 -33.92
CA MET A 443 13.77 -12.50 -34.76
C MET A 443 13.90 -11.14 -34.07
N GLY A 444 13.53 -10.07 -34.78
CA GLY A 444 13.45 -8.75 -34.14
C GLY A 444 12.33 -8.72 -33.09
N PRO A 445 12.48 -8.00 -31.98
CA PRO A 445 11.64 -8.13 -30.79
C PRO A 445 10.12 -7.97 -30.97
N LEU A 446 9.67 -7.21 -31.96
CA LEU A 446 8.27 -6.77 -32.05
C LEU A 446 7.51 -7.48 -33.17
N ASP A 447 6.36 -8.08 -32.83
CA ASP A 447 5.43 -8.68 -33.78
C ASP A 447 4.01 -8.06 -33.70
N PRO A 448 3.80 -6.82 -34.22
CA PRO A 448 2.47 -6.23 -34.34
C PRO A 448 1.69 -6.89 -35.50
N ALA A 449 1.23 -8.12 -35.24
CA ALA A 449 0.55 -9.04 -36.16
C ALA A 449 -0.90 -8.64 -36.50
N GLY A 450 -1.17 -7.34 -36.61
CA GLY A 450 -2.45 -6.78 -37.03
C GLY A 450 -3.36 -6.33 -35.89
N ASN A 451 -2.83 -6.11 -34.69
CA ASN A 451 -3.48 -5.40 -33.58
C ASN A 451 -4.12 -4.07 -34.02
N THR A 452 -5.06 -3.56 -33.23
CA THR A 452 -5.67 -2.23 -33.41
C THR A 452 -5.76 -1.48 -32.08
N GLY A 453 -6.45 -0.35 -32.03
CA GLY A 453 -6.51 0.49 -30.83
C GLY A 453 -5.13 1.03 -30.41
N ASN A 454 -4.95 1.25 -29.12
CA ASN A 454 -3.67 1.66 -28.55
C ASN A 454 -2.73 0.44 -28.38
N CYS A 455 -1.44 0.65 -28.56
CA CYS A 455 -0.41 -0.35 -28.29
C CYS A 455 0.87 0.41 -27.95
N HIS A 456 1.31 0.31 -26.70
CA HIS A 456 2.30 1.18 -26.10
C HIS A 456 3.47 0.33 -25.59
N VAL A 457 4.64 0.56 -26.16
CA VAL A 457 5.87 -0.19 -25.86
C VAL A 457 6.90 0.81 -25.36
N TYR A 458 7.16 0.83 -24.05
CA TYR A 458 8.04 1.84 -23.46
C TYR A 458 8.95 1.34 -22.37
N ASN A 459 10.10 1.99 -22.17
CA ASN A 459 11.06 1.61 -21.13
C ASN A 459 11.47 0.11 -21.18
N ASN A 460 11.59 -0.51 -22.35
CA ASN A 460 12.08 -1.90 -22.46
C ASN A 460 13.55 -1.92 -22.90
N THR A 461 14.27 -2.98 -22.53
CA THR A 461 15.66 -3.21 -22.99
C THR A 461 15.74 -4.44 -23.88
N PHE A 462 15.80 -4.21 -25.20
CA PHE A 462 15.91 -5.27 -26.20
C PHE A 462 17.36 -5.49 -26.61
N TYR A 463 17.98 -6.60 -26.16
CA TYR A 463 19.28 -7.06 -26.64
C TYR A 463 19.10 -7.93 -27.89
N ILE A 464 19.18 -7.28 -29.04
CA ILE A 464 18.87 -7.82 -30.37
C ILE A 464 20.06 -8.65 -30.86
N LYS A 465 19.78 -9.91 -31.23
CA LYS A 465 20.75 -10.92 -31.66
C LYS A 465 21.66 -10.44 -32.80
N GLU A 466 22.96 -10.74 -32.70
CA GLU A 466 23.94 -10.36 -33.73
C GLU A 466 23.53 -10.90 -35.11
N GLY A 467 23.56 -10.02 -36.12
CA GLY A 467 23.20 -10.35 -37.50
C GLY A 467 21.77 -10.01 -37.91
N LEU A 468 20.87 -9.71 -36.96
CA LEU A 468 19.56 -9.12 -37.27
C LEU A 468 19.71 -7.68 -37.74
N THR A 469 18.87 -7.25 -38.69
CA THR A 469 18.91 -5.88 -39.25
C THR A 469 17.62 -5.09 -39.05
N HIS A 470 16.69 -5.56 -38.21
CA HIS A 470 15.39 -4.93 -37.96
C HIS A 470 14.86 -5.30 -36.58
N ILE A 471 13.96 -4.48 -36.04
CA ILE A 471 13.30 -4.75 -34.74
C ILE A 471 12.03 -5.61 -34.86
N TRP A 472 11.75 -6.15 -36.06
CA TRP A 472 10.48 -6.78 -36.43
C TRP A 472 10.53 -8.31 -36.53
N SER A 473 9.37 -8.93 -36.36
CA SER A 473 9.08 -10.32 -36.76
C SER A 473 9.34 -10.57 -38.25
N THR A 474 9.79 -11.78 -38.59
CA THR A 474 9.94 -12.22 -39.99
C THR A 474 8.80 -13.10 -40.49
N MET A 475 7.89 -13.55 -39.61
CA MET A 475 6.76 -14.41 -39.95
C MET A 475 5.54 -13.61 -40.42
N HIS A 476 5.27 -12.49 -39.74
CA HIS A 476 4.05 -11.72 -39.89
C HIS A 476 4.23 -10.39 -40.63
N ALA A 477 3.10 -9.75 -40.95
CA ALA A 477 3.08 -8.54 -41.78
C ALA A 477 3.49 -7.25 -41.03
N ASN A 478 3.67 -7.31 -39.70
CA ASN A 478 4.02 -6.16 -38.84
C ASN A 478 3.12 -4.93 -39.09
N ASN A 479 1.83 -5.16 -39.32
CA ASN A 479 0.88 -4.20 -39.87
C ASN A 479 -0.03 -3.54 -38.84
N GLY A 480 -0.01 -3.94 -37.57
CA GLY A 480 -0.68 -3.21 -36.49
C GLY A 480 0.08 -1.92 -36.11
N PRO A 481 -0.58 -0.95 -35.44
CA PRO A 481 0.06 0.25 -34.93
C PRO A 481 0.80 -0.04 -33.62
N VAL A 482 1.88 0.71 -33.35
CA VAL A 482 2.62 0.68 -32.08
C VAL A 482 3.20 2.08 -31.83
N THR A 483 3.11 2.55 -30.58
CA THR A 483 3.84 3.72 -30.08
C THR A 483 5.04 3.25 -29.26
N LEU A 484 6.24 3.74 -29.58
CA LEU A 484 7.52 3.25 -29.06
C LEU A 484 8.31 4.39 -28.40
N GLU A 485 8.48 4.35 -27.09
CA GLU A 485 9.00 5.49 -26.30
C GLU A 485 9.99 5.04 -25.23
N ASN A 486 11.05 5.78 -24.92
CA ASN A 486 12.03 5.39 -23.88
C ASN A 486 12.62 3.96 -23.98
N ASN A 487 12.62 3.27 -25.13
CA ASN A 487 13.20 1.92 -25.22
C ASN A 487 14.70 1.96 -25.55
N ILE A 488 15.47 0.98 -25.04
CA ILE A 488 16.80 0.65 -25.56
C ILE A 488 16.66 -0.42 -26.66
N PHE A 489 17.07 -0.08 -27.88
CA PHE A 489 17.27 -1.05 -28.97
C PHE A 489 18.77 -1.32 -29.14
N TYR A 490 19.24 -2.43 -28.55
CA TYR A 490 20.65 -2.79 -28.51
C TYR A 490 21.01 -3.83 -29.58
N PHE A 491 21.60 -3.38 -30.70
CA PHE A 491 22.07 -4.29 -31.76
C PHE A 491 23.45 -4.87 -31.42
N ALA A 492 23.51 -6.15 -31.08
CA ALA A 492 24.74 -6.84 -30.71
C ALA A 492 25.76 -7.00 -31.86
N GLY A 493 27.04 -7.04 -31.52
CA GLY A 493 28.18 -7.22 -32.45
C GLY A 493 29.00 -5.94 -32.71
N ASP A 494 30.25 -6.09 -33.14
CA ASP A 494 31.22 -4.98 -33.27
C ASP A 494 30.95 -3.98 -34.42
N THR A 495 29.95 -4.21 -35.27
CA THR A 495 29.75 -3.47 -36.54
C THR A 495 28.39 -2.77 -36.60
N PRO A 496 28.35 -1.44 -36.84
CA PRO A 496 27.10 -0.69 -36.94
C PRO A 496 26.11 -1.22 -37.98
N VAL A 497 24.90 -1.48 -37.52
CA VAL A 497 23.79 -2.02 -38.31
C VAL A 497 23.06 -0.91 -39.06
N ASN A 498 22.93 -1.06 -40.38
CA ASN A 498 22.03 -0.22 -41.17
C ASN A 498 20.60 -0.79 -41.06
N ALA A 499 19.89 -0.39 -40.00
CA ALA A 499 18.58 -0.91 -39.63
C ALA A 499 17.55 -0.70 -40.75
N THR A 500 16.96 -1.80 -41.21
CA THR A 500 16.05 -1.85 -42.35
C THR A 500 14.62 -1.63 -41.92
N ASN A 501 13.97 -0.63 -42.53
CA ASN A 501 12.53 -0.36 -42.41
C ASN A 501 12.04 -0.14 -40.97
N TRP A 502 12.41 0.99 -40.37
CA TRP A 502 11.89 1.41 -39.06
C TRP A 502 10.37 1.62 -38.99
N ASN A 503 9.63 1.75 -40.10
CA ASN A 503 8.19 2.00 -40.07
C ASN A 503 7.39 1.12 -41.06
N PRO A 504 7.34 -0.21 -40.83
CA PRO A 504 6.51 -1.11 -41.62
C PRO A 504 5.04 -0.67 -41.53
N SER A 505 4.39 -0.65 -42.68
CA SER A 505 3.00 -0.19 -42.87
C SER A 505 2.75 1.30 -42.58
N ASN A 506 3.78 2.11 -42.29
CA ASN A 506 3.67 3.56 -42.04
C ASN A 506 2.66 3.90 -40.91
N ASN A 507 2.69 3.13 -39.83
CA ASN A 507 1.80 3.27 -38.67
C ASN A 507 2.50 3.01 -37.31
N LYS A 508 3.83 3.09 -37.27
CA LYS A 508 4.61 3.12 -36.03
C LYS A 508 4.89 4.58 -35.64
N ALA A 509 4.71 4.90 -34.36
CA ALA A 509 5.15 6.16 -33.77
C ALA A 509 6.37 5.89 -32.88
N TYR A 510 7.30 6.86 -32.84
CA TYR A 510 8.51 6.79 -32.03
C TYR A 510 8.79 8.16 -31.43
N ASP A 511 9.20 8.20 -30.17
CA ASP A 511 9.68 9.41 -29.51
C ASP A 511 10.57 9.07 -28.31
N ASN A 512 11.79 9.58 -28.29
CA ASN A 512 12.74 9.53 -27.17
C ASN A 512 13.27 8.11 -26.85
N ASN A 513 13.63 7.33 -27.88
CA ASN A 513 14.28 6.01 -27.70
C ASN A 513 15.81 6.08 -27.84
N LEU A 514 16.52 5.13 -27.23
CA LEU A 514 17.97 4.93 -27.42
C LEU A 514 18.23 3.83 -28.44
N TYR A 515 19.11 4.12 -29.39
CA TYR A 515 19.50 3.22 -30.46
C TYR A 515 21.00 2.97 -30.40
N TYR A 516 21.39 1.75 -30.03
CA TYR A 516 22.79 1.37 -29.92
C TYR A 516 23.27 0.65 -31.18
N ASN A 517 24.46 1.04 -31.66
CA ASN A 517 25.18 0.40 -32.75
C ASN A 517 24.41 0.39 -34.09
N VAL A 518 23.71 1.49 -34.42
CA VAL A 518 23.03 1.66 -35.71
C VAL A 518 23.61 2.83 -36.53
N THR A 519 23.51 2.74 -37.85
CA THR A 519 23.86 3.86 -38.75
C THR A 519 22.70 4.82 -39.02
N ASN A 520 21.49 4.49 -38.56
CA ASN A 520 20.26 5.23 -38.84
C ASN A 520 19.16 4.90 -37.81
N VAL A 521 18.42 5.92 -37.37
CA VAL A 521 17.26 5.84 -36.46
C VAL A 521 15.94 6.05 -37.23
N PRO A 522 14.75 5.86 -36.63
CA PRO A 522 13.49 6.24 -37.26
C PRO A 522 13.43 7.76 -37.50
N GLY A 523 13.14 8.18 -38.74
CA GLY A 523 13.04 9.61 -39.10
C GLY A 523 11.80 10.33 -38.55
N SER A 524 11.11 9.74 -37.59
CA SER A 524 9.99 10.31 -36.83
C SER A 524 10.30 10.48 -35.34
N ASP A 525 11.40 9.88 -34.85
CA ASP A 525 11.86 10.08 -33.48
C ASP A 525 12.78 11.31 -33.48
N GLU A 526 12.22 12.48 -33.15
CA GLU A 526 12.97 13.74 -33.13
C GLU A 526 13.92 13.85 -31.92
N ASN A 527 13.73 12.99 -30.90
CA ASN A 527 14.48 12.95 -29.65
C ASN A 527 15.40 11.70 -29.54
N ALA A 528 15.69 11.03 -30.66
CA ALA A 528 16.42 9.77 -30.70
C ALA A 528 17.87 9.83 -30.16
N VAL A 529 18.16 9.07 -29.10
CA VAL A 529 19.50 8.93 -28.50
C VAL A 529 20.31 7.88 -29.28
N ASN A 530 20.96 8.28 -30.37
CA ASN A 530 21.76 7.38 -31.20
C ASN A 530 23.22 7.27 -30.72
N VAL A 531 23.69 6.07 -30.39
CA VAL A 531 25.01 5.82 -29.79
C VAL A 531 25.77 4.68 -30.50
N ALA A 532 27.10 4.78 -30.51
CA ALA A 532 27.97 3.87 -31.25
C ALA A 532 28.36 2.62 -30.42
N ALA A 533 28.77 1.55 -31.11
CA ALA A 533 29.45 0.43 -30.45
C ALA A 533 30.67 0.91 -29.66
N GLY A 534 30.83 0.36 -28.45
CA GLY A 534 31.85 0.78 -27.49
C GLY A 534 31.45 1.94 -26.57
N THR A 535 30.25 2.53 -26.72
CA THR A 535 29.66 3.33 -25.64
C THR A 535 29.21 2.39 -24.51
N GLU A 536 29.45 2.80 -23.26
CA GLU A 536 28.95 2.11 -22.06
C GLU A 536 27.54 2.65 -21.76
N VAL A 537 26.52 1.83 -22.01
CA VAL A 537 25.10 2.16 -21.76
C VAL A 537 24.51 1.29 -20.64
N LEU A 538 24.93 0.02 -20.62
CA LEU A 538 24.50 -1.03 -19.71
C LEU A 538 25.77 -1.67 -19.14
N ALA A 539 25.75 -2.17 -17.91
CA ALA A 539 26.94 -2.63 -17.20
C ALA A 539 27.63 -3.86 -17.86
N ALA A 540 26.84 -4.81 -18.37
CA ALA A 540 27.30 -6.00 -19.09
C ALA A 540 26.19 -6.56 -20.02
N PRO A 541 25.81 -5.83 -21.08
CA PRO A 541 24.64 -6.17 -21.89
C PRO A 541 24.79 -7.54 -22.57
N GLY A 542 23.75 -8.36 -22.49
CA GLY A 542 23.75 -9.73 -22.99
C GLY A 542 24.29 -10.78 -22.00
N SER A 543 24.45 -10.44 -20.71
CA SER A 543 24.88 -11.38 -19.65
C SER A 543 23.74 -12.06 -18.88
N GLY A 544 22.48 -11.80 -19.24
CA GLY A 544 21.31 -12.37 -18.54
C GLY A 544 21.22 -13.90 -18.71
N PRO A 545 20.42 -14.58 -17.87
CA PRO A 545 20.32 -16.03 -17.88
C PRO A 545 19.88 -16.58 -19.25
N THR A 546 20.38 -17.77 -19.59
CA THR A 546 20.10 -18.43 -20.89
C THR A 546 19.20 -19.66 -20.79
N ALA A 547 18.75 -19.97 -19.57
CA ALA A 547 17.92 -21.11 -19.20
C ALA A 547 17.23 -20.82 -17.86
N ALA A 548 16.26 -21.65 -17.47
CA ALA A 548 15.64 -21.64 -16.15
C ALA A 548 16.69 -21.77 -15.02
N ALA A 549 16.32 -21.44 -13.79
CA ALA A 549 17.16 -21.70 -12.63
C ALA A 549 17.16 -23.20 -12.29
N ASP A 550 18.21 -23.71 -11.61
CA ASP A 550 18.32 -25.14 -11.24
C ASP A 550 17.17 -25.62 -10.33
N ASN A 551 16.48 -24.69 -9.64
CA ASN A 551 15.28 -24.90 -8.82
C ASN A 551 13.96 -24.59 -9.55
N GLY A 552 13.99 -24.23 -10.84
CA GLY A 552 12.81 -23.92 -11.65
C GLY A 552 12.15 -22.56 -11.40
N GLN A 553 12.43 -21.89 -10.29
CA GLN A 553 11.79 -20.62 -9.91
C GLN A 553 12.30 -19.44 -10.75
N ALA A 554 11.45 -18.42 -10.92
CA ALA A 554 11.90 -17.13 -11.44
C ALA A 554 12.85 -16.49 -10.43
N ARG A 555 13.89 -15.83 -10.92
CA ARG A 555 14.89 -15.19 -10.06
C ARG A 555 14.38 -13.79 -9.71
N LEU A 556 14.19 -13.53 -8.42
CA LEU A 556 13.82 -12.20 -7.93
C LEU A 556 14.85 -11.15 -8.36
N HIS A 557 14.36 -9.96 -8.64
CA HIS A 557 15.16 -8.82 -9.12
C HIS A 557 14.61 -7.46 -8.70
N GLU A 558 13.48 -7.44 -7.99
CA GLU A 558 12.68 -6.27 -7.58
C GLU A 558 13.14 -5.61 -6.26
N ASP A 559 14.32 -5.99 -5.73
CA ASP A 559 15.02 -5.26 -4.66
C ASP A 559 16.24 -4.53 -5.27
N PRO A 560 16.25 -3.18 -5.29
CA PRO A 560 17.29 -2.42 -5.99
C PRO A 560 18.68 -2.58 -5.36
N GLU A 561 18.74 -2.79 -4.03
CA GLU A 561 19.97 -2.94 -3.24
C GLU A 561 20.67 -4.29 -3.48
N GLU A 562 19.94 -5.31 -3.93
CA GLU A 562 20.48 -6.65 -4.15
C GLU A 562 21.18 -6.82 -5.51
N THR A 563 22.16 -7.73 -5.54
CA THR A 563 22.90 -8.06 -6.76
C THR A 563 22.29 -9.26 -7.46
N THR A 564 21.78 -9.05 -8.67
CA THR A 564 20.99 -10.03 -9.42
C THR A 564 21.80 -10.67 -10.57
N VAL A 565 21.28 -11.74 -11.17
CA VAL A 565 21.86 -12.27 -12.44
C VAL A 565 21.59 -11.36 -13.65
N PHE A 566 20.71 -10.37 -13.50
CA PHE A 566 20.32 -9.42 -14.54
C PHE A 566 21.14 -8.13 -14.48
N ASP A 567 22.00 -7.92 -13.48
CA ASP A 567 22.75 -6.67 -13.24
C ASP A 567 23.54 -6.14 -14.43
N GLY A 568 23.88 -6.99 -15.42
CA GLY A 568 24.43 -6.56 -16.70
C GLY A 568 23.51 -5.62 -17.52
N TYR A 569 22.23 -5.53 -17.13
CA TYR A 569 21.23 -4.62 -17.65
C TYR A 569 20.91 -3.42 -16.73
N LYS A 570 21.49 -3.32 -15.51
CA LYS A 570 21.55 -2.03 -14.78
C LYS A 570 22.39 -1.05 -15.63
N LEU A 571 22.09 0.24 -15.55
CA LEU A 571 22.76 1.26 -16.38
C LEU A 571 24.24 1.40 -16.01
N ALA A 572 25.08 1.78 -16.97
CA ALA A 572 26.48 2.12 -16.70
C ALA A 572 26.60 3.51 -16.01
N GLU A 573 27.61 3.70 -15.16
CA GLU A 573 27.86 4.90 -14.33
C GLU A 573 27.71 6.26 -15.08
N ASN A 574 28.05 6.28 -16.38
CA ASN A 574 27.97 7.47 -17.23
C ASN A 574 27.10 7.21 -18.47
N SER A 575 26.07 6.39 -18.33
CA SER A 575 25.20 5.95 -19.43
C SER A 575 24.40 7.12 -20.02
N PRO A 576 24.31 7.24 -21.36
CA PRO A 576 23.45 8.23 -22.03
C PRO A 576 21.95 7.92 -21.95
N ALA A 577 21.55 6.93 -21.15
CA ALA A 577 20.15 6.66 -20.77
C ALA A 577 19.74 7.35 -19.45
N ILE A 578 20.70 7.72 -18.60
CA ILE A 578 20.47 8.32 -17.26
C ILE A 578 19.84 9.70 -17.42
N ASN A 579 18.72 9.95 -16.72
CA ASN A 579 17.92 11.19 -16.81
C ASN A 579 17.59 11.62 -18.25
N ALA A 580 17.47 10.66 -19.17
CA ALA A 580 17.29 10.93 -20.60
C ALA A 580 15.92 10.49 -21.14
N GLY A 581 15.11 9.77 -20.35
CA GLY A 581 13.75 9.39 -20.68
C GLY A 581 12.78 10.56 -20.54
N LYS A 582 11.69 10.51 -21.31
CA LYS A 582 10.57 11.43 -21.13
C LYS A 582 9.61 10.88 -20.09
N VAL A 583 8.92 11.74 -19.33
CA VAL A 583 7.85 11.29 -18.43
C VAL A 583 6.74 10.64 -19.25
N ILE A 584 6.50 9.35 -19.03
CA ILE A 584 5.47 8.57 -19.73
C ILE A 584 4.12 8.72 -19.03
N THR A 585 3.07 8.98 -19.79
CA THR A 585 1.69 8.67 -19.39
C THR A 585 1.25 7.43 -20.17
N ASP A 586 0.89 6.36 -19.47
CA ASP A 586 0.46 5.12 -20.11
C ASP A 586 -0.82 5.33 -20.95
N GLN A 587 -0.77 4.96 -22.24
CA GLN A 587 -1.88 5.16 -23.19
C GLN A 587 -3.14 4.33 -22.89
N ASN A 588 -3.07 3.40 -21.93
CA ASN A 588 -4.15 2.51 -21.53
C ASN A 588 -4.59 2.74 -20.07
N GLY A 589 -3.87 3.60 -19.33
CA GLY A 589 -4.21 4.03 -17.96
C GLY A 589 -3.54 3.22 -16.85
N PHE A 590 -2.49 2.44 -17.13
CA PHE A 590 -1.72 1.77 -16.07
C PHE A 590 -0.78 2.75 -15.36
N GLU A 591 -0.94 2.90 -14.04
CA GLU A 591 -0.01 3.64 -13.19
C GLU A 591 1.41 3.05 -13.30
N ILE A 592 2.45 3.87 -13.11
CA ILE A 592 3.85 3.47 -13.22
C ILE A 592 4.49 3.64 -11.84
N GLU A 593 4.97 2.56 -11.27
CA GLU A 593 5.44 2.51 -9.87
C GLU A 593 6.97 2.46 -9.80
N HIS A 594 7.57 1.51 -10.54
CA HIS A 594 9.00 1.20 -10.50
C HIS A 594 9.49 0.57 -11.81
N ASP A 595 10.80 0.29 -11.88
CA ASP A 595 11.50 -0.28 -13.04
C ASP A 595 11.61 -1.82 -12.98
N PHE A 596 12.44 -2.45 -13.82
CA PHE A 596 12.72 -3.89 -13.72
C PHE A 596 13.38 -4.26 -12.37
N PHE A 597 14.15 -3.36 -11.76
CA PHE A 597 14.96 -3.62 -10.57
C PHE A 597 14.33 -3.14 -9.25
N GLY A 598 13.08 -2.64 -9.25
CA GLY A 598 12.41 -2.13 -8.06
C GLY A 598 12.74 -0.67 -7.68
N HIS A 599 13.56 0.04 -8.46
CA HIS A 599 13.75 1.48 -8.29
C HIS A 599 12.45 2.20 -8.64
N LYS A 600 12.01 3.14 -7.80
CA LYS A 600 10.85 3.99 -8.10
C LYS A 600 11.14 4.87 -9.30
N ILE A 601 10.13 5.09 -10.13
CA ILE A 601 10.29 5.98 -11.28
C ILE A 601 10.46 7.43 -10.82
N THR A 602 11.51 8.09 -11.30
CA THR A 602 11.91 9.43 -10.86
C THR A 602 11.07 10.54 -11.51
N THR A 603 11.40 11.80 -11.23
CA THR A 603 10.82 12.94 -11.98
C THR A 603 11.35 13.08 -13.41
N THR A 604 12.41 12.35 -13.77
CA THR A 604 13.00 12.33 -15.12
C THR A 604 13.46 10.89 -15.40
N PRO A 605 12.54 10.00 -15.79
CA PRO A 605 12.84 8.57 -15.92
C PRO A 605 13.96 8.31 -16.92
N GLU A 606 14.49 7.11 -16.89
CA GLU A 606 15.56 6.69 -17.77
C GLU A 606 15.04 6.14 -19.12
N ILE A 607 15.98 5.88 -20.03
CA ILE A 607 15.71 5.15 -21.26
C ILE A 607 16.09 3.68 -21.05
N GLY A 608 15.10 2.78 -21.15
CA GLY A 608 15.26 1.35 -20.97
C GLY A 608 14.52 0.82 -19.75
N ALA A 609 14.77 -0.44 -19.41
CA ALA A 609 14.10 -1.15 -18.33
C ALA A 609 14.72 -0.93 -16.93
N ALA A 610 15.77 -0.10 -16.83
CA ALA A 610 16.49 0.17 -15.59
C ALA A 610 16.58 1.68 -15.35
N GLU A 611 16.19 2.13 -14.16
CA GLU A 611 16.54 3.46 -13.64
C GLU A 611 17.93 3.37 -12.96
N SER A 612 18.35 4.41 -12.24
CA SER A 612 19.63 4.47 -11.54
C SER A 612 19.58 5.39 -10.30
N ASP A 613 20.54 5.22 -9.38
CA ASP A 613 20.68 6.07 -8.17
C ASP A 613 21.10 7.53 -8.47
N VAL A 614 20.99 7.98 -9.72
CA VAL A 614 21.50 9.27 -10.19
C VAL A 614 20.35 10.28 -10.23
N ALA A 615 19.96 10.76 -9.05
CA ALA A 615 18.88 11.71 -8.84
C ALA A 615 18.83 12.86 -9.86
N SER A 616 17.62 13.11 -10.40
CA SER A 616 17.30 14.28 -11.21
C SER A 616 17.36 15.57 -10.41
N VAL A 617 17.63 16.68 -11.11
CA VAL A 617 17.46 18.05 -10.58
C VAL A 617 16.39 18.84 -11.34
N GLU A 618 15.57 18.16 -12.13
CA GLU A 618 14.42 18.76 -12.81
C GLU A 618 13.24 18.99 -11.84
N LEU A 619 12.43 20.01 -12.13
CA LEU A 619 11.21 20.30 -11.39
C LEU A 619 10.05 19.49 -12.00
N GLY A 620 9.45 18.62 -11.19
CA GLY A 620 8.34 17.76 -11.61
C GLY A 620 6.98 18.46 -11.57
N SER A 621 5.92 17.65 -11.37
CA SER A 621 4.54 18.14 -11.27
C SER A 621 4.39 19.24 -10.20
N THR A 622 3.63 20.28 -10.51
CA THR A 622 3.56 21.52 -9.74
C THR A 622 2.13 22.04 -9.68
N VAL A 623 1.75 22.73 -8.60
CA VAL A 623 0.49 23.52 -8.54
C VAL A 623 0.65 24.91 -9.14
N TYR A 624 1.88 25.37 -9.31
CA TYR A 624 2.28 26.68 -9.81
C TYR A 624 2.61 26.64 -11.31
N MET A 625 2.55 27.81 -11.96
CA MET A 625 3.05 27.96 -13.33
C MET A 625 4.58 27.98 -13.38
N THR A 626 5.17 27.33 -14.38
CA THR A 626 6.61 27.42 -14.67
C THR A 626 6.88 27.83 -16.12
N ASP A 627 8.08 28.35 -16.35
CA ASP A 627 8.71 28.42 -17.67
C ASP A 627 10.11 27.79 -17.56
N GLU A 628 10.21 26.51 -17.94
CA GLU A 628 11.46 25.75 -17.91
C GLU A 628 12.58 26.37 -18.76
N LYS A 629 12.23 27.06 -19.85
CA LYS A 629 13.21 27.65 -20.78
C LYS A 629 13.88 28.90 -20.21
N SER A 630 13.18 29.60 -19.32
CA SER A 630 13.70 30.74 -18.55
C SER A 630 14.12 30.36 -17.13
N SER A 631 13.83 29.12 -16.70
CA SER A 631 13.93 28.61 -15.33
C SER A 631 13.23 29.54 -14.33
N VAL A 632 11.91 29.68 -14.48
CA VAL A 632 11.05 30.54 -13.66
C VAL A 632 9.89 29.73 -13.08
N ILE A 633 9.54 30.01 -11.81
CA ILE A 633 8.32 29.54 -11.15
C ILE A 633 7.48 30.73 -10.69
N TYR A 634 6.18 30.68 -10.95
CA TYR A 634 5.22 31.78 -10.76
C TYR A 634 4.29 31.48 -9.58
N VAL A 635 4.56 32.13 -8.45
CA VAL A 635 3.92 31.85 -7.15
C VAL A 635 2.96 32.99 -6.79
N PRO A 636 1.71 32.71 -6.38
CA PRO A 636 0.81 33.72 -5.82
C PRO A 636 1.22 34.07 -4.39
N PHE A 637 1.22 35.36 -4.05
CA PHE A 637 1.39 35.86 -2.68
C PHE A 637 1.00 37.34 -2.60
N THR A 638 0.35 37.76 -1.52
CA THR A 638 -0.03 39.15 -1.23
C THR A 638 0.47 39.59 0.16
N GLU A 639 0.29 40.85 0.54
CA GLU A 639 0.74 41.36 1.86
C GLU A 639 -0.08 40.73 3.00
N LYS A 640 -1.37 40.42 2.75
CA LYS A 640 -2.27 39.78 3.73
C LYS A 640 -2.46 38.28 3.54
N ASN A 641 -2.10 37.74 2.38
CA ASN A 641 -2.04 36.30 2.12
C ASN A 641 -0.66 35.92 1.52
N PRO A 642 0.42 35.99 2.32
CA PRO A 642 1.75 35.61 1.88
C PRO A 642 1.85 34.09 1.66
N THR A 643 2.86 33.67 0.91
CA THR A 643 3.23 32.25 0.76
C THR A 643 4.53 32.02 1.50
N THR A 644 4.64 30.92 2.25
CA THR A 644 5.88 30.57 2.97
C THR A 644 6.79 29.67 2.16
N VAL A 645 8.04 29.53 2.60
CA VAL A 645 9.00 28.54 2.06
C VAL A 645 8.43 27.13 2.15
N ALA A 646 7.87 26.74 3.30
CA ALA A 646 7.24 25.43 3.47
C ALA A 646 6.02 25.22 2.54
N GLU A 647 5.22 26.25 2.31
CA GLU A 647 4.07 26.17 1.39
C GLU A 647 4.52 26.03 -0.07
N LEU A 648 5.60 26.69 -0.49
CA LEU A 648 6.18 26.52 -1.82
C LEU A 648 6.78 25.11 -2.00
N LEU A 649 7.62 24.67 -1.06
CA LEU A 649 8.31 23.38 -1.13
C LEU A 649 7.33 22.19 -1.02
N GLY A 650 6.26 22.31 -0.24
CA GLY A 650 5.20 21.29 -0.15
C GLY A 650 4.25 21.22 -1.36
N ASN A 651 4.42 22.08 -2.37
CA ASN A 651 3.57 22.18 -3.56
C ASN A 651 4.33 21.97 -4.90
N ILE A 652 5.60 21.56 -4.82
CA ILE A 652 6.42 21.11 -5.95
C ILE A 652 6.72 19.62 -5.83
N THR A 653 6.99 18.96 -6.96
CA THR A 653 7.56 17.61 -6.99
C THR A 653 9.02 17.71 -7.40
N ILE A 654 9.89 16.97 -6.71
CA ILE A 654 11.29 16.77 -7.07
C ILE A 654 11.60 15.27 -7.02
N ASP A 655 12.78 14.90 -7.52
CA ASP A 655 13.40 13.61 -7.29
C ASP A 655 13.57 13.32 -5.78
N ALA A 656 13.38 12.07 -5.35
CA ALA A 656 13.39 11.73 -3.93
C ALA A 656 14.81 11.71 -3.32
N GLU A 657 15.81 11.56 -4.18
CA GLU A 657 17.24 11.54 -3.85
C GLU A 657 17.89 12.93 -4.11
N ALA A 658 17.06 13.97 -4.30
CA ALA A 658 17.46 15.37 -4.38
C ALA A 658 16.87 16.22 -3.22
N GLU A 659 17.58 17.29 -2.85
CA GLU A 659 17.12 18.30 -1.89
C GLU A 659 16.69 19.59 -2.62
N ALA A 660 15.55 20.18 -2.20
CA ALA A 660 15.14 21.52 -2.62
C ALA A 660 15.13 22.51 -1.46
N GLY A 661 15.48 23.77 -1.75
CA GLY A 661 15.44 24.87 -0.79
C GLY A 661 15.32 26.24 -1.45
N VAL A 662 14.96 27.25 -0.67
CA VAL A 662 14.80 28.64 -1.16
C VAL A 662 15.95 29.51 -0.67
N ALA A 663 16.70 30.09 -1.62
CA ALA A 663 17.74 31.06 -1.36
C ALA A 663 17.21 32.50 -1.48
N ILE A 664 17.48 33.30 -0.44
CA ILE A 664 17.22 34.74 -0.37
C ILE A 664 18.17 35.49 -1.30
N ALA A 665 19.45 35.10 -1.30
CA ALA A 665 20.49 35.65 -2.17
C ALA A 665 21.64 34.64 -2.38
N ALA A 666 22.35 34.81 -3.50
CA ALA A 666 23.64 34.17 -3.76
C ALA A 666 24.65 35.25 -4.20
N ASP A 667 25.83 35.28 -3.57
CA ASP A 667 26.90 36.24 -3.87
C ASP A 667 28.30 35.59 -3.86
N GLU A 668 29.38 36.39 -3.92
CA GLU A 668 30.76 35.87 -3.92
C GLU A 668 31.20 35.20 -2.59
N PHE A 669 30.37 35.24 -1.54
CA PHE A 669 30.67 34.69 -0.21
C PHE A 669 29.80 33.49 0.19
N GLY A 670 28.64 33.27 -0.44
CA GLY A 670 27.82 32.07 -0.21
C GLY A 670 26.39 32.15 -0.75
N VAL A 671 25.55 31.25 -0.24
CA VAL A 671 24.10 31.23 -0.42
C VAL A 671 23.46 31.48 0.94
N GLU A 672 22.55 32.45 1.02
CA GLU A 672 21.72 32.70 2.20
C GLU A 672 20.38 31.98 1.99
N TRP A 673 20.16 30.90 2.75
CA TRP A 673 18.93 30.10 2.71
C TRP A 673 17.87 30.70 3.64
N ALA A 674 16.61 30.61 3.23
CA ALA A 674 15.45 30.97 4.03
C ALA A 674 14.98 29.78 4.89
N ASP A 675 14.44 30.05 6.08
CA ASP A 675 13.80 29.03 6.93
C ASP A 675 12.36 28.74 6.46
N ASP A 676 11.81 27.57 6.80
CA ASP A 676 10.45 27.11 6.41
C ASP A 676 9.33 28.14 6.64
N THR A 677 9.47 28.97 7.68
CA THR A 677 8.50 30.01 8.08
C THR A 677 8.66 31.35 7.36
N ASP A 678 9.74 31.55 6.62
CA ASP A 678 9.98 32.80 5.90
C ASP A 678 9.00 32.98 4.73
N GLN A 679 8.74 34.24 4.39
CA GLN A 679 7.82 34.60 3.31
C GLN A 679 8.56 34.65 1.97
N ILE A 680 7.96 34.02 0.96
CA ILE A 680 8.41 34.09 -0.43
C ILE A 680 8.35 35.53 -0.93
N ALA A 681 9.44 35.98 -1.54
CA ALA A 681 9.57 37.30 -2.16
C ALA A 681 10.01 37.19 -3.63
N GLU A 682 9.69 38.24 -4.40
CA GLU A 682 10.01 38.29 -5.83
C GLU A 682 11.53 38.27 -6.07
N ASN A 683 11.99 37.40 -6.97
CA ASN A 683 13.39 37.13 -7.32
C ASN A 683 14.21 36.30 -6.30
N MET A 684 13.58 35.71 -5.27
CA MET A 684 14.17 34.56 -4.56
C MET A 684 14.44 33.40 -5.53
N ILE A 685 15.37 32.52 -5.17
CA ILE A 685 15.75 31.36 -6.01
C ILE A 685 15.35 30.06 -5.32
N LEU A 686 14.48 29.28 -5.96
CA LEU A 686 14.30 27.86 -5.64
C LEU A 686 15.47 27.10 -6.26
N ARG A 687 16.26 26.38 -5.45
CA ARG A 687 17.35 25.52 -5.93
C ARG A 687 17.01 24.05 -5.63
N ILE A 688 17.21 23.19 -6.61
CA ILE A 688 17.20 21.72 -6.49
C ILE A 688 18.64 21.23 -6.61
N SER A 689 19.10 20.32 -5.75
CA SER A 689 20.47 19.78 -5.73
C SER A 689 20.47 18.27 -5.44
N ALA A 690 21.25 17.50 -6.19
CA ALA A 690 21.42 16.06 -5.99
C ALA A 690 22.72 15.73 -5.21
N GLU A 691 22.81 14.57 -4.55
CA GLU A 691 24.03 14.13 -3.85
C GLU A 691 25.27 14.08 -4.76
N ASN A 692 25.07 13.77 -6.05
CA ASN A 692 26.12 13.76 -7.08
C ASN A 692 26.72 15.16 -7.38
N GLY A 693 26.14 16.23 -6.85
CA GLY A 693 26.58 17.61 -7.02
C GLY A 693 25.98 18.36 -8.23
N ALA A 694 25.02 17.75 -8.95
CA ALA A 694 24.18 18.46 -9.91
C ALA A 694 23.28 19.48 -9.18
N ILE A 695 22.99 20.59 -9.86
CA ILE A 695 22.18 21.70 -9.32
C ILE A 695 21.35 22.31 -10.45
N LYS A 696 20.06 22.59 -10.19
CA LYS A 696 19.20 23.44 -11.01
C LYS A 696 18.61 24.58 -10.18
N GLU A 697 18.38 25.73 -10.79
CA GLU A 697 17.88 26.94 -10.13
C GLU A 697 16.71 27.56 -10.89
N TYR A 698 15.65 27.88 -10.16
CA TYR A 698 14.43 28.53 -10.64
C TYR A 698 14.24 29.88 -9.95
N ARG A 699 14.00 30.94 -10.72
CA ARG A 699 13.63 32.23 -10.15
C ARG A 699 12.15 32.25 -9.80
N ILE A 700 11.85 32.59 -8.54
CA ILE A 700 10.50 32.77 -8.05
C ILE A 700 10.01 34.19 -8.43
N LEU A 701 8.90 34.27 -9.16
CA LEU A 701 8.23 35.54 -9.52
C LEU A 701 6.79 35.56 -8.99
N GLN A 702 6.29 36.74 -8.63
CA GLN A 702 4.91 36.92 -8.18
C GLN A 702 3.94 36.78 -9.36
N LYS A 703 2.90 35.94 -9.22
CA LYS A 703 1.75 35.93 -10.14
C LYS A 703 0.46 35.79 -9.35
N ASN A 704 -0.25 36.91 -9.19
CA ASN A 704 -1.56 36.94 -8.54
C ASN A 704 -2.72 36.98 -9.56
N GLU A 705 -2.47 37.42 -10.80
CA GLU A 705 -3.44 37.48 -11.89
C GLU A 705 -3.20 36.34 -12.89
N TYR A 706 -4.26 35.63 -13.24
CA TYR A 706 -4.27 34.48 -14.15
C TYR A 706 -5.32 34.68 -15.24
N SER A 707 -4.94 34.55 -16.50
CA SER A 707 -5.78 34.84 -17.66
C SER A 707 -5.73 33.70 -18.66
N TRP A 708 -6.88 33.12 -19.00
CA TRP A 708 -6.92 31.95 -19.90
C TRP A 708 -6.28 32.22 -21.26
N THR A 709 -6.36 33.45 -21.79
CA THR A 709 -5.74 33.81 -23.06
C THR A 709 -4.24 34.02 -22.93
N MET A 710 -3.80 34.87 -22.00
CA MET A 710 -2.39 35.24 -21.89
C MET A 710 -1.52 34.12 -21.31
N ASP A 711 -2.10 33.22 -20.53
CA ASP A 711 -1.44 32.05 -19.96
C ASP A 711 -1.67 30.76 -20.80
N TYR A 712 -2.10 30.88 -22.06
CA TYR A 712 -2.50 29.74 -22.89
C TYR A 712 -1.31 28.87 -23.34
N ALA A 713 -1.10 27.74 -22.65
CA ALA A 713 0.02 26.81 -22.88
C ALA A 713 -0.18 25.79 -24.04
N GLY A 714 -1.15 26.02 -24.93
CA GLY A 714 -1.36 25.16 -26.11
C GLY A 714 -1.82 23.74 -25.74
N PRO A 715 -1.11 22.68 -26.16
CA PRO A 715 -1.42 21.28 -25.84
C PRO A 715 -0.92 20.86 -24.44
N GLN A 716 -0.37 21.76 -23.63
CA GLN A 716 0.00 21.45 -22.25
C GLN A 716 -1.20 21.66 -21.31
N GLN A 717 -1.54 20.61 -20.56
CA GLN A 717 -2.36 20.66 -19.35
C GLN A 717 -1.43 20.83 -18.13
N GLY A 718 -1.95 21.23 -16.96
CA GLY A 718 -1.23 21.02 -15.68
C GLY A 718 -1.03 22.27 -14.85
N ASN A 719 -0.40 23.30 -15.41
CA ASN A 719 0.16 24.42 -14.63
C ASN A 719 -0.84 25.06 -13.65
N VAL A 720 -1.92 25.66 -14.16
CA VAL A 720 -3.14 25.99 -13.38
C VAL A 720 -4.40 25.94 -14.26
N TRP A 721 -4.28 26.23 -15.56
CA TRP A 721 -5.39 26.12 -16.52
C TRP A 721 -5.44 24.72 -17.14
N PHE A 722 -6.67 24.21 -17.32
CA PHE A 722 -6.98 22.91 -17.89
C PHE A 722 -8.12 23.02 -18.90
N GLY A 723 -8.02 22.30 -20.00
CA GLY A 723 -9.14 22.03 -20.90
C GLY A 723 -9.87 20.77 -20.42
N GLN A 724 -11.10 20.91 -19.90
CA GLN A 724 -11.87 19.80 -19.30
C GLN A 724 -13.20 19.53 -20.02
N MET A 725 -13.69 18.29 -19.90
CA MET A 725 -15.01 17.89 -20.39
C MET A 725 -15.73 16.94 -19.43
N LYS A 726 -17.06 16.86 -19.54
CA LYS A 726 -17.87 15.79 -18.94
C LYS A 726 -19.08 15.42 -19.79
N THR A 727 -19.63 14.24 -19.57
CA THR A 727 -20.86 13.76 -20.25
C THR A 727 -21.97 13.57 -19.22
N GLY A 728 -23.13 14.18 -19.46
CA GLY A 728 -24.22 14.26 -18.49
C GLY A 728 -23.98 15.35 -17.43
N ALA A 729 -25.07 15.78 -16.77
CA ALA A 729 -24.99 16.77 -15.70
C ALA A 729 -24.18 16.24 -14.49
N ASP A 730 -24.46 14.99 -14.12
CA ASP A 730 -23.90 14.30 -12.96
C ASP A 730 -22.59 13.54 -13.27
N GLY A 731 -22.04 13.71 -14.48
CA GLY A 731 -20.76 13.10 -14.86
C GLY A 731 -19.57 13.74 -14.14
N ALA A 732 -18.49 12.97 -13.97
CA ALA A 732 -17.21 13.49 -13.52
C ALA A 732 -16.51 14.31 -14.63
N TRP A 733 -15.73 15.32 -14.25
CA TRP A 733 -14.86 16.05 -15.17
C TRP A 733 -13.55 15.29 -15.40
N GLY A 734 -13.18 15.13 -16.67
CA GLY A 734 -11.86 14.68 -17.09
C GLY A 734 -11.13 15.76 -17.89
N ASN A 735 -9.79 15.73 -17.85
CA ASN A 735 -8.97 16.53 -18.76
C ASN A 735 -9.15 16.01 -20.20
N MET A 736 -9.18 16.94 -21.16
CA MET A 736 -9.27 16.61 -22.58
C MET A 736 -7.90 16.17 -23.11
N THR A 737 -7.88 15.09 -23.88
CA THR A 737 -6.65 14.52 -24.47
C THR A 737 -6.49 14.85 -25.96
N GLY A 738 -7.58 15.12 -26.67
CA GLY A 738 -7.55 15.52 -28.08
C GLY A 738 -7.21 17.00 -28.26
N TYR A 739 -6.15 17.30 -29.01
CA TYR A 739 -5.78 18.66 -29.42
C TYR A 739 -6.03 18.87 -30.92
N ASP A 740 -6.46 20.07 -31.35
CA ASP A 740 -6.77 20.34 -32.76
C ASP A 740 -5.48 20.51 -33.58
N PRO A 741 -5.30 19.78 -34.71
CA PRO A 741 -4.07 19.79 -35.50
C PRO A 741 -3.91 21.01 -36.42
N THR A 742 -4.82 21.98 -36.37
CA THR A 742 -4.77 23.24 -37.15
C THR A 742 -4.91 24.47 -36.26
N TYR A 743 -5.77 24.41 -35.25
CA TYR A 743 -6.13 25.55 -34.41
C TYR A 743 -5.70 25.36 -32.94
N PRO A 744 -5.42 26.45 -32.21
CA PRO A 744 -5.06 26.38 -30.80
C PRO A 744 -6.29 26.16 -29.90
N ASN A 745 -6.85 24.95 -29.95
CA ASN A 745 -7.90 24.50 -29.04
C ASN A 745 -7.82 23.00 -28.76
N TRP A 746 -8.26 22.62 -27.56
CA TRP A 746 -8.63 21.25 -27.23
C TRP A 746 -9.90 20.85 -28.00
N GLN A 747 -10.08 19.56 -28.26
CA GLN A 747 -11.20 19.04 -29.04
C GLN A 747 -11.75 17.71 -28.53
N VAL A 748 -13.08 17.66 -28.47
CA VAL A 748 -13.92 16.45 -28.50
C VAL A 748 -14.80 16.53 -29.74
N SER A 749 -15.26 15.39 -30.25
CA SER A 749 -16.14 15.30 -31.43
C SER A 749 -15.62 16.06 -32.67
N THR A 750 -14.31 15.96 -32.93
CA THR A 750 -13.57 16.45 -34.12
C THR A 750 -13.19 17.94 -34.17
N TYR A 751 -13.73 18.84 -33.33
CA TYR A 751 -13.33 20.27 -33.26
C TYR A 751 -14.00 21.10 -32.13
N TYR A 752 -14.58 20.48 -31.09
CA TYR A 752 -15.31 21.22 -30.03
C TYR A 752 -14.54 21.21 -28.71
N GLY A 753 -14.22 22.38 -28.17
CA GLY A 753 -13.60 22.49 -26.85
C GLY A 753 -13.19 23.90 -26.45
N PRO A 754 -12.39 24.02 -25.38
CA PRO A 754 -11.72 25.24 -24.93
C PRO A 754 -10.41 25.51 -25.69
N GLY A 755 -10.08 26.79 -25.92
CA GLY A 755 -8.86 27.23 -26.63
C GLY A 755 -8.78 28.75 -26.76
N VAL A 756 -8.16 29.27 -27.82
CA VAL A 756 -8.09 30.72 -28.13
C VAL A 756 -8.43 31.00 -29.61
N ASP A 757 -9.05 32.14 -29.92
CA ASP A 757 -9.45 32.53 -31.29
C ASP A 757 -8.23 33.05 -32.06
N ALA A 758 -7.44 32.11 -32.60
CA ALA A 758 -6.22 32.40 -33.33
C ALA A 758 -6.07 31.49 -34.57
N PRO A 759 -5.42 31.96 -35.65
CA PRO A 759 -5.46 31.32 -36.97
C PRO A 759 -4.59 30.06 -37.12
N SER A 760 -3.71 29.77 -36.16
CA SER A 760 -2.73 28.68 -36.17
C SER A 760 -2.06 28.56 -34.79
N HIS A 761 -1.38 27.45 -34.50
CA HIS A 761 -0.58 27.31 -33.27
C HIS A 761 0.56 28.34 -33.16
N ASP A 762 1.19 28.71 -34.28
CA ASP A 762 2.28 29.72 -34.34
C ASP A 762 1.82 31.18 -34.09
N ALA A 763 0.55 31.40 -33.74
CA ALA A 763 0.00 32.74 -33.59
C ALA A 763 0.42 33.39 -32.26
N VAL A 764 0.98 34.61 -32.35
CA VAL A 764 1.30 35.41 -31.16
C VAL A 764 0.00 35.83 -30.46
N ILE A 765 -0.19 35.36 -29.24
CA ILE A 765 -1.31 35.75 -28.39
C ILE A 765 -1.09 37.16 -27.82
N THR A 766 -2.17 37.93 -27.69
CA THR A 766 -2.15 39.32 -27.23
C THR A 766 -3.44 39.65 -26.48
N ASP A 767 -3.49 40.81 -25.81
CA ASP A 767 -4.69 41.36 -25.16
C ASP A 767 -5.89 41.50 -26.13
N GLU A 768 -5.65 41.60 -27.44
CA GLU A 768 -6.71 41.61 -28.47
C GLU A 768 -7.32 40.21 -28.71
N THR A 769 -6.58 39.13 -28.42
CA THR A 769 -7.05 37.74 -28.58
C THR A 769 -8.22 37.43 -27.64
N HIS A 770 -9.13 36.56 -28.10
CA HIS A 770 -10.31 36.11 -27.36
C HIS A 770 -10.17 34.64 -26.95
N GLY A 771 -10.67 34.27 -25.78
CA GLY A 771 -10.79 32.89 -25.35
C GLY A 771 -11.92 32.16 -26.09
N LEU A 772 -11.65 30.93 -26.50
CA LEU A 772 -12.51 30.10 -27.33
C LEU A 772 -13.20 29.05 -26.46
N LEU A 773 -14.53 28.95 -26.48
CA LEU A 773 -15.24 27.83 -25.86
C LEU A 773 -16.34 27.30 -26.79
N SER A 774 -16.53 25.98 -26.84
CA SER A 774 -17.50 25.35 -27.73
C SER A 774 -17.85 23.92 -27.34
N ALA A 775 -19.15 23.58 -27.35
CA ALA A 775 -19.67 22.25 -27.01
C ALA A 775 -20.28 21.54 -28.25
N PRO A 776 -20.25 20.19 -28.35
CA PRO A 776 -20.77 19.49 -29.51
C PRO A 776 -22.31 19.60 -29.66
N PRO A 777 -22.86 19.95 -30.84
CA PRO A 777 -24.30 20.05 -31.09
C PRO A 777 -25.05 18.75 -30.81
N SER A 778 -26.26 18.86 -30.25
CA SER A 778 -27.15 17.71 -29.97
C SER A 778 -26.51 16.64 -29.07
N SER A 779 -25.55 17.02 -28.23
CA SER A 779 -24.90 16.13 -27.26
C SER A 779 -25.27 16.49 -25.82
N ASP A 780 -24.95 15.60 -24.89
CA ASP A 780 -24.96 15.88 -23.44
C ASP A 780 -23.54 16.16 -22.90
N VAL A 781 -22.64 16.60 -23.79
CA VAL A 781 -21.24 16.89 -23.45
C VAL A 781 -21.10 18.35 -23.03
N TYR A 782 -20.48 18.55 -21.86
CA TYR A 782 -20.00 19.82 -21.36
C TYR A 782 -18.51 19.96 -21.70
N THR A 783 -18.07 21.17 -22.00
CA THR A 783 -16.66 21.54 -22.18
C THR A 783 -16.36 22.74 -21.29
N ALA A 784 -15.15 22.84 -20.73
CA ALA A 784 -14.80 23.92 -19.81
C ALA A 784 -13.36 24.39 -19.91
N MET A 785 -13.18 25.70 -19.75
CA MET A 785 -11.93 26.28 -19.25
C MET A 785 -11.94 26.12 -17.73
N ALA A 786 -10.94 25.45 -17.16
CA ALA A 786 -10.90 25.15 -15.74
C ALA A 786 -9.59 25.67 -15.10
N PHE A 787 -9.69 26.55 -14.11
CA PHE A 787 -8.59 26.99 -13.27
C PHE A 787 -8.56 26.16 -12.00
N ARG A 788 -7.43 25.53 -11.69
CA ARG A 788 -7.11 24.94 -10.38
C ARG A 788 -6.43 26.00 -9.53
N ALA A 789 -6.97 26.30 -8.35
CA ALA A 789 -6.41 27.28 -7.42
C ALA A 789 -5.04 26.79 -6.89
N PRO A 790 -3.91 27.49 -7.18
CA PRO A 790 -2.59 27.13 -6.65
C PRO A 790 -2.43 27.35 -5.13
N LYS A 791 -3.34 28.11 -4.51
CA LYS A 791 -3.25 28.58 -3.12
C LYS A 791 -4.63 28.86 -2.53
N THR A 792 -4.80 28.63 -1.22
CA THR A 792 -6.01 29.03 -0.47
C THR A 792 -6.10 30.55 -0.32
N GLY A 793 -7.29 31.13 -0.53
CA GLY A 793 -7.51 32.57 -0.38
C GLY A 793 -8.84 33.08 -0.92
N THR A 794 -8.82 34.30 -1.43
CA THR A 794 -9.97 34.91 -2.14
C THR A 794 -9.49 35.48 -3.47
N VAL A 795 -10.23 35.19 -4.54
CA VAL A 795 -9.96 35.70 -5.90
C VAL A 795 -11.13 36.53 -6.41
N SER A 796 -10.90 37.50 -7.29
CA SER A 796 -11.94 37.96 -8.21
C SER A 796 -12.08 36.99 -9.38
N PHE A 797 -13.22 37.02 -10.06
CA PHE A 797 -13.43 36.40 -11.37
C PHE A 797 -14.05 37.41 -12.32
N GLU A 798 -13.39 37.66 -13.44
CA GLU A 798 -13.78 38.68 -14.43
C GLU A 798 -13.76 38.08 -15.85
N VAL A 799 -14.60 38.62 -16.74
CA VAL A 799 -14.59 38.31 -18.18
C VAL A 799 -14.46 39.62 -18.97
N LYS A 800 -13.72 39.57 -20.08
CA LYS A 800 -13.46 40.70 -20.99
C LYS A 800 -14.71 41.56 -21.27
N ASP A 801 -14.52 42.88 -21.30
CA ASP A 801 -15.61 43.90 -21.33
C ASP A 801 -16.68 43.68 -22.43
N ASP A 802 -16.31 43.09 -23.58
CA ASP A 802 -17.20 42.80 -24.72
C ASP A 802 -17.75 41.36 -24.77
N GLU A 803 -17.41 40.53 -23.79
CA GLU A 803 -17.75 39.09 -23.68
C GLU A 803 -18.71 38.78 -22.51
N PRO A 804 -19.35 37.59 -22.46
CA PRO A 804 -19.31 36.49 -23.42
C PRO A 804 -20.42 36.57 -24.48
N TYR A 805 -20.16 36.07 -25.69
CA TYR A 805 -21.13 36.02 -26.81
C TYR A 805 -20.88 34.87 -27.79
N LEU A 806 -21.93 34.42 -28.50
CA LEU A 806 -21.80 33.45 -29.60
C LEU A 806 -21.10 34.08 -30.81
N ARG A 807 -19.83 33.68 -31.07
CA ARG A 807 -18.93 34.38 -32.01
C ARG A 807 -19.33 34.27 -33.47
N GLN A 808 -20.04 33.20 -33.86
CA GLN A 808 -20.38 32.97 -35.26
C GLN A 808 -21.78 33.45 -35.62
N SER A 809 -21.89 34.33 -36.61
CA SER A 809 -23.17 34.82 -37.15
C SER A 809 -24.07 33.69 -37.68
N GLY A 810 -25.35 33.71 -37.29
CA GLY A 810 -26.39 32.79 -37.77
C GLY A 810 -26.42 31.44 -37.05
N ASN A 811 -26.32 31.43 -35.71
CA ASN A 811 -26.71 30.26 -34.92
C ASN A 811 -28.22 29.97 -35.08
N THR A 812 -28.58 28.70 -35.20
CA THR A 812 -29.97 28.20 -35.31
C THR A 812 -30.06 26.77 -34.78
N GLY A 813 -31.26 26.33 -34.37
CA GLY A 813 -31.54 24.92 -34.00
C GLY A 813 -31.36 24.56 -32.52
N GLY A 814 -30.82 25.48 -31.71
CA GLY A 814 -30.65 25.34 -30.27
C GLY A 814 -29.90 26.55 -29.68
N THR A 815 -29.81 26.59 -28.36
CA THR A 815 -29.05 27.61 -27.60
C THR A 815 -27.80 27.00 -26.97
N VAL A 816 -26.92 27.83 -26.40
CA VAL A 816 -25.78 27.37 -25.58
C VAL A 816 -25.96 27.89 -24.15
N THR A 817 -25.92 27.00 -23.17
CA THR A 817 -25.75 27.41 -21.78
C THR A 817 -24.27 27.62 -21.51
N LEU A 818 -23.95 28.77 -20.93
CA LEU A 818 -22.66 29.06 -20.29
C LEU A 818 -22.88 29.09 -18.77
N SER A 819 -21.95 28.55 -18.01
CA SER A 819 -22.00 28.48 -16.54
C SER A 819 -20.64 28.77 -15.92
N LEU A 820 -20.64 29.45 -14.78
CA LEU A 820 -19.49 29.51 -13.87
C LEU A 820 -19.75 28.51 -12.73
N LEU A 821 -18.79 27.64 -12.44
CA LEU A 821 -18.85 26.69 -11.34
C LEU A 821 -17.62 26.83 -10.44
N VAL A 822 -17.78 26.54 -9.15
CA VAL A 822 -16.67 26.33 -8.20
C VAL A 822 -16.90 24.97 -7.56
N ASN A 823 -15.97 24.02 -7.75
CA ASN A 823 -16.13 22.61 -7.32
C ASN A 823 -17.50 22.02 -7.69
N ASP A 824 -17.92 22.27 -8.93
CA ASP A 824 -19.21 21.88 -9.53
C ASP A 824 -20.48 22.53 -8.94
N GLU A 825 -20.38 23.40 -7.93
CA GLU A 825 -21.47 24.30 -7.55
C GLU A 825 -21.61 25.44 -8.57
N VAL A 826 -22.74 25.51 -9.28
CA VAL A 826 -23.02 26.55 -10.28
C VAL A 826 -23.27 27.90 -9.60
N LYS A 827 -22.31 28.83 -9.71
CA LYS A 827 -22.39 30.19 -9.15
C LYS A 827 -23.21 31.14 -10.03
N GLN A 828 -23.13 31.01 -11.35
CA GLN A 828 -24.00 31.70 -12.31
C GLN A 828 -24.20 30.88 -13.59
N SER A 829 -25.27 31.16 -14.33
CA SER A 829 -25.47 30.58 -15.66
C SER A 829 -26.36 31.45 -16.55
N VAL A 830 -26.00 31.54 -17.82
CA VAL A 830 -26.73 32.29 -18.86
C VAL A 830 -26.99 31.39 -20.08
N THR A 831 -28.04 31.71 -20.84
CA THR A 831 -28.38 31.00 -22.08
C THR A 831 -28.23 31.93 -23.28
N LEU A 832 -27.28 31.61 -24.16
CA LEU A 832 -26.98 32.33 -25.39
C LEU A 832 -27.82 31.78 -26.55
N GLU A 833 -28.66 32.63 -27.17
CA GLU A 833 -29.42 32.29 -28.38
C GLU A 833 -28.89 33.04 -29.61
N THR A 834 -28.84 34.38 -29.55
CA THR A 834 -28.38 35.22 -30.67
C THR A 834 -26.87 35.18 -30.85
N SER A 835 -26.43 35.16 -32.11
CA SER A 835 -25.04 35.43 -32.49
C SER A 835 -24.67 36.90 -32.32
N LEU A 836 -23.44 37.19 -31.90
CA LEU A 836 -22.85 38.54 -31.85
C LEU A 836 -23.56 39.53 -30.89
N GLU A 837 -24.27 39.02 -29.87
CA GLU A 837 -24.84 39.81 -28.77
C GLU A 837 -24.22 39.34 -27.44
N LYS A 838 -23.69 40.27 -26.62
CA LYS A 838 -23.15 39.97 -25.28
C LYS A 838 -24.27 39.46 -24.37
N ALA A 839 -23.96 38.48 -23.53
CA ALA A 839 -24.90 37.88 -22.59
C ALA A 839 -25.50 38.93 -21.64
N GLU A 840 -26.83 39.13 -21.71
CA GLU A 840 -27.53 39.84 -20.63
C GLU A 840 -27.54 38.96 -19.36
N GLY A 841 -27.03 39.50 -18.26
CA GLY A 841 -27.07 38.85 -16.95
C GLY A 841 -25.89 37.92 -16.62
N TRP A 842 -24.84 37.87 -17.45
CA TRP A 842 -23.52 37.41 -16.97
C TRP A 842 -22.91 38.51 -16.09
N ALA A 843 -22.29 38.14 -14.99
CA ALA A 843 -21.70 39.06 -14.02
C ALA A 843 -20.30 38.62 -13.60
N ASP A 844 -19.45 39.58 -13.32
CA ASP A 844 -18.15 39.40 -12.68
C ASP A 844 -18.33 39.27 -11.16
N PHE A 845 -17.35 38.70 -10.47
CA PHE A 845 -17.40 38.43 -9.03
C PHE A 845 -16.23 39.13 -8.33
N ASP A 846 -16.54 40.14 -7.51
CA ASP A 846 -15.55 40.88 -6.70
C ASP A 846 -14.80 39.99 -5.70
N ALA A 847 -15.37 38.83 -5.32
CA ALA A 847 -14.78 37.88 -4.38
C ALA A 847 -15.38 36.46 -4.52
N ILE A 848 -14.50 35.46 -4.58
CA ILE A 848 -14.78 34.03 -4.46
C ILE A 848 -13.76 33.46 -3.48
N GLU A 849 -14.23 32.86 -2.38
CA GLU A 849 -13.38 32.07 -1.46
C GLU A 849 -12.96 30.76 -2.16
N VAL A 850 -11.66 30.42 -2.11
CA VAL A 850 -11.09 29.20 -2.71
C VAL A 850 -10.07 28.54 -1.78
N THR A 851 -10.03 27.22 -1.79
CA THR A 851 -8.99 26.37 -1.20
C THR A 851 -7.95 26.02 -2.26
N ALA A 852 -6.69 25.75 -1.86
CA ALA A 852 -5.72 25.14 -2.76
C ALA A 852 -6.28 23.83 -3.35
N GLY A 853 -6.20 23.68 -4.67
CA GLY A 853 -6.80 22.56 -5.42
C GLY A 853 -8.22 22.80 -5.94
N ASP A 854 -8.94 23.82 -5.48
CA ASP A 854 -10.31 24.10 -5.94
C ASP A 854 -10.36 24.45 -7.43
N TYR A 855 -11.42 24.01 -8.11
CA TYR A 855 -11.62 24.27 -9.54
C TYR A 855 -12.68 25.34 -9.81
N ILE A 856 -12.26 26.47 -10.38
CA ILE A 856 -13.15 27.46 -11.01
C ILE A 856 -13.31 27.08 -12.49
N ARG A 857 -14.54 26.76 -12.92
CA ARG A 857 -14.84 26.28 -14.29
C ARG A 857 -15.77 27.24 -15.03
N VAL A 858 -15.36 27.70 -16.21
CA VAL A 858 -16.23 28.34 -17.21
C VAL A 858 -16.64 27.28 -18.22
N ALA A 859 -17.87 26.80 -18.10
CA ALA A 859 -18.37 25.62 -18.81
C ALA A 859 -19.48 25.93 -19.83
N ALA A 860 -19.44 25.29 -21.00
CA ALA A 860 -20.46 25.41 -22.04
C ALA A 860 -21.10 24.06 -22.40
N LYS A 861 -22.40 24.09 -22.72
CA LYS A 861 -23.21 22.96 -23.23
C LYS A 861 -24.27 23.46 -24.22
N THR A 862 -24.61 22.64 -25.23
CA THR A 862 -25.72 22.92 -26.16
C THR A 862 -27.07 22.48 -25.61
N ASN A 863 -28.08 23.36 -25.67
CA ASN A 863 -29.47 23.00 -25.45
C ASN A 863 -30.14 22.76 -26.82
N GLY A 864 -30.10 21.51 -27.26
CA GLY A 864 -30.56 21.11 -28.59
C GLY A 864 -29.48 21.29 -29.68
N GLY A 865 -29.91 21.24 -30.94
CA GLY A 865 -29.03 21.23 -32.11
C GLY A 865 -28.51 22.61 -32.51
N ALA A 866 -27.88 23.33 -31.58
CA ALA A 866 -27.25 24.62 -31.84
C ALA A 866 -26.18 24.47 -32.93
N SER A 867 -26.48 24.96 -34.14
CA SER A 867 -25.64 24.76 -35.33
C SER A 867 -24.30 25.49 -35.28
N LYS A 868 -24.13 26.47 -34.38
CA LYS A 868 -22.88 27.21 -34.17
C LYS A 868 -22.61 27.44 -32.67
N PRO A 869 -22.30 26.37 -31.91
CA PRO A 869 -22.35 26.35 -30.45
C PRO A 869 -21.08 26.90 -29.80
N SER A 870 -20.53 27.97 -30.37
CA SER A 870 -19.15 28.39 -30.15
C SER A 870 -19.09 29.88 -29.84
N LEU A 871 -18.50 30.21 -28.70
CA LEU A 871 -18.51 31.55 -28.11
C LEU A 871 -17.10 32.14 -27.96
N HIS A 872 -17.06 33.43 -27.66
CA HIS A 872 -15.91 34.11 -27.05
C HIS A 872 -16.17 34.26 -25.54
N VAL A 873 -15.18 33.88 -24.73
CA VAL A 873 -15.12 34.09 -23.28
C VAL A 873 -13.66 33.96 -22.81
N SER A 874 -13.14 35.01 -22.19
CA SER A 874 -11.75 35.15 -21.76
C SER A 874 -11.75 35.42 -20.25
N PRO A 875 -11.78 34.37 -19.42
CA PRO A 875 -11.80 34.53 -17.97
C PRO A 875 -10.43 34.97 -17.43
N VAL A 876 -10.49 35.88 -16.46
CA VAL A 876 -9.38 36.36 -15.64
C VAL A 876 -9.72 36.10 -14.17
N ILE A 877 -8.74 35.64 -13.40
CA ILE A 877 -8.86 35.28 -11.99
C ILE A 877 -7.71 35.92 -11.23
N THR A 878 -8.00 36.74 -10.22
CA THR A 878 -6.98 37.56 -9.54
C THR A 878 -7.05 37.40 -8.02
N TYR A 879 -5.97 36.89 -7.41
CA TYR A 879 -5.82 36.79 -5.96
C TYR A 879 -5.83 38.17 -5.31
N LEU A 880 -6.70 38.33 -4.32
CA LEU A 880 -6.94 39.59 -3.63
C LEU A 880 -6.03 39.74 -2.41
N ASP A 881 -5.66 40.98 -2.10
CA ASP A 881 -4.88 41.32 -0.90
C ASP A 881 -5.78 41.41 0.35
N VAL A 882 -6.39 40.27 0.70
CA VAL A 882 -7.21 40.04 1.89
C VAL A 882 -6.65 38.85 2.66
N PRO A 883 -6.76 38.82 4.00
CA PRO A 883 -6.37 37.63 4.77
C PRO A 883 -7.26 36.45 4.40
N VAL A 884 -6.71 35.24 4.44
CA VAL A 884 -7.52 34.02 4.39
C VAL A 884 -8.51 34.07 5.54
N LYS A 885 -9.79 33.89 5.24
CA LYS A 885 -10.84 33.76 6.24
C LYS A 885 -10.69 32.39 6.89
N ASP A 886 -10.39 32.41 8.17
CA ASP A 886 -10.30 31.22 8.98
C ASP A 886 -11.70 30.66 9.31
N THR A 887 -11.84 29.35 9.10
CA THR A 887 -13.07 28.56 9.17
C THR A 887 -12.85 27.18 9.79
N THR A 888 -11.60 26.86 10.14
CA THR A 888 -11.24 25.62 10.81
C THR A 888 -11.41 25.84 12.32
N ALA A 889 -11.75 24.78 13.04
CA ALA A 889 -11.91 24.85 14.49
C ALA A 889 -10.62 24.38 15.18
N PRO A 890 -10.29 24.94 16.36
CA PRO A 890 -9.13 24.52 17.12
C PRO A 890 -9.30 23.07 17.59
N GLY A 891 -8.18 22.39 17.81
CA GLY A 891 -8.17 21.08 18.44
C GLY A 891 -8.78 21.11 19.85
N ALA A 892 -9.20 19.94 20.35
CA ALA A 892 -9.52 19.83 21.77
C ALA A 892 -8.25 20.07 22.62
N PRO A 893 -8.35 20.72 23.79
CA PRO A 893 -7.22 20.94 24.69
C PRO A 893 -6.57 19.62 25.13
N GLY A 894 -5.24 19.61 25.25
CA GLY A 894 -4.51 18.44 25.73
C GLY A 894 -4.68 18.23 27.24
N ASN A 895 -4.48 17.00 27.71
CA ASN A 895 -4.15 16.66 29.11
C ASN A 895 -4.99 17.38 30.20
N VAL A 896 -6.32 17.42 30.03
CA VAL A 896 -7.22 18.00 31.04
C VAL A 896 -7.10 17.22 32.35
N THR A 897 -6.72 17.92 33.41
CA THR A 897 -6.34 17.38 34.72
C THR A 897 -7.01 18.18 35.83
N VAL A 898 -7.25 17.53 36.97
CA VAL A 898 -7.88 18.15 38.15
C VAL A 898 -7.01 17.91 39.39
N SER A 899 -6.80 18.95 40.17
CA SER A 899 -5.94 19.01 41.36
C SER A 899 -6.57 19.90 42.45
N ASP A 900 -5.90 20.03 43.60
CA ASP A 900 -6.33 20.87 44.74
C ASP A 900 -7.81 20.71 45.13
N ILE A 901 -8.29 19.47 45.08
CA ILE A 901 -9.69 19.12 45.36
C ILE A 901 -9.97 19.22 46.86
N THR A 902 -11.04 19.92 47.22
CA THR A 902 -11.52 20.13 48.59
C THR A 902 -12.94 19.57 48.77
N GLU A 903 -13.63 19.92 49.86
CA GLU A 903 -15.06 19.67 50.03
C GLU A 903 -15.96 20.58 49.16
N ASP A 904 -15.47 21.73 48.64
CA ASP A 904 -16.28 22.73 47.92
C ASP A 904 -15.67 23.27 46.61
N SER A 905 -14.45 22.84 46.24
CA SER A 905 -13.67 23.43 45.16
C SER A 905 -12.64 22.46 44.56
N ALA A 906 -12.14 22.77 43.36
CA ALA A 906 -11.07 22.05 42.68
C ALA A 906 -10.36 22.94 41.64
N ALA A 907 -9.06 22.75 41.43
CA ALA A 907 -8.30 23.39 40.35
C ALA A 907 -8.25 22.50 39.11
N VAL A 908 -8.42 23.09 37.93
CA VAL A 908 -8.42 22.40 36.63
C VAL A 908 -7.30 22.98 35.77
N SER A 909 -6.55 22.14 35.08
CA SER A 909 -5.43 22.49 34.20
C SER A 909 -5.50 21.72 32.88
N TRP A 910 -4.95 22.28 31.81
CA TRP A 910 -4.88 21.63 30.50
C TRP A 910 -3.64 22.09 29.72
N GLU A 911 -3.34 21.39 28.64
CA GLU A 911 -2.31 21.78 27.66
C GLU A 911 -2.96 22.56 26.51
N GLU A 912 -2.18 23.47 25.91
CA GLU A 912 -2.64 24.39 24.87
C GLU A 912 -3.19 23.64 23.64
N ALA A 913 -4.34 24.08 23.14
CA ALA A 913 -4.92 23.53 21.91
C ALA A 913 -4.16 24.04 20.68
N ALA A 914 -3.97 23.18 19.69
CA ALA A 914 -3.43 23.57 18.38
C ALA A 914 -4.53 24.14 17.48
N ASP A 915 -4.17 25.11 16.65
CA ASP A 915 -5.05 25.80 15.70
C ASP A 915 -4.25 26.24 14.46
N ASN A 916 -4.92 26.43 13.33
CA ASN A 916 -4.29 26.86 12.07
C ASN A 916 -4.03 28.37 11.98
N VAL A 917 -4.61 29.20 12.87
CA VAL A 917 -4.33 30.64 12.98
C VAL A 917 -3.94 31.03 14.41
N ALA A 918 -4.87 30.90 15.37
CA ALA A 918 -4.61 31.15 16.79
C ALA A 918 -5.83 30.79 17.69
N VAL A 919 -5.57 30.09 18.79
CA VAL A 919 -6.52 29.96 19.91
C VAL A 919 -6.67 31.31 20.64
N SER A 920 -7.90 31.71 20.90
CA SER A 920 -8.29 32.94 21.62
C SER A 920 -8.58 32.71 23.10
N GLY A 921 -8.98 31.48 23.46
CA GLY A 921 -9.13 31.03 24.84
C GLY A 921 -10.08 29.84 24.98
N TYR A 922 -10.50 29.56 26.20
CA TYR A 922 -11.21 28.33 26.57
C TYR A 922 -12.54 28.59 27.29
N ASN A 923 -13.53 27.71 27.06
CA ASN A 923 -14.75 27.63 27.86
C ASN A 923 -14.74 26.39 28.74
N ILE A 924 -15.11 26.55 30.01
CA ILE A 924 -15.10 25.52 31.04
C ILE A 924 -16.54 25.15 31.39
N TYR A 925 -16.85 23.86 31.37
CA TYR A 925 -18.19 23.33 31.66
C TYR A 925 -18.13 22.35 32.83
N LEU A 926 -19.20 22.29 33.62
CA LEU A 926 -19.30 21.40 34.78
C LEU A 926 -20.54 20.49 34.68
N GLY A 927 -20.33 19.19 34.80
CA GLY A 927 -21.35 18.16 34.61
C GLY A 927 -21.98 18.22 33.22
N SER A 928 -23.29 17.96 33.15
CA SER A 928 -24.07 18.02 31.91
C SER A 928 -24.59 19.43 31.55
N SER A 929 -23.97 20.49 32.08
CA SER A 929 -24.35 21.87 31.77
C SER A 929 -24.00 22.24 30.33
N GLY A 930 -24.96 22.78 29.58
CA GLY A 930 -24.72 23.40 28.27
C GLY A 930 -24.24 24.86 28.34
N THR A 931 -24.01 25.39 29.56
CA THR A 931 -23.57 26.77 29.80
C THR A 931 -22.22 26.75 30.52
N PRO A 932 -21.22 27.54 30.08
CA PRO A 932 -19.90 27.55 30.69
C PRO A 932 -19.90 28.27 32.06
N VAL A 933 -19.06 27.80 32.98
CA VAL A 933 -18.94 28.35 34.35
C VAL A 933 -18.11 29.64 34.42
N ASN A 934 -17.28 29.90 33.40
CA ASN A 934 -16.59 31.18 33.18
C ASN A 934 -17.50 32.28 32.56
N GLY A 935 -18.73 31.92 32.13
CA GLY A 935 -19.68 32.85 31.52
C GLY A 935 -19.25 33.35 30.13
N ASP A 936 -19.59 34.59 29.80
CA ASP A 936 -19.42 35.16 28.45
C ASP A 936 -17.95 35.60 28.13
N GLN A 937 -16.95 35.19 28.91
CA GLN A 937 -15.55 35.57 28.76
C GLN A 937 -14.65 34.33 28.75
N LEU A 938 -13.86 34.15 27.69
CA LEU A 938 -12.93 33.03 27.54
C LEU A 938 -11.83 33.09 28.62
N VAL A 939 -11.45 31.92 29.13
CA VAL A 939 -10.25 31.77 29.96
C VAL A 939 -9.03 31.78 29.04
N THR A 940 -8.06 32.65 29.32
CA THR A 940 -6.82 32.77 28.52
C THR A 940 -5.61 32.12 29.19
N ASP A 941 -5.65 31.92 30.50
CA ASP A 941 -4.72 31.05 31.22
C ASP A 941 -5.07 29.56 30.97
N LEU A 942 -4.08 28.67 31.04
CA LEU A 942 -4.27 27.21 30.92
C LEU A 942 -4.78 26.53 32.22
N THR A 943 -5.45 27.30 33.08
CA THR A 943 -5.95 26.85 34.39
C THR A 943 -7.24 27.55 34.79
N TYR A 944 -8.14 26.86 35.49
CA TYR A 944 -9.37 27.42 36.04
C TYR A 944 -9.76 26.79 37.39
N THR A 945 -10.25 27.59 38.34
CA THR A 945 -10.70 27.09 39.65
C THR A 945 -12.22 26.95 39.69
N LEU A 946 -12.70 25.73 39.93
CA LEU A 946 -14.10 25.41 40.24
C LEU A 946 -14.36 25.67 41.73
N THR A 947 -15.49 26.30 42.06
CA THR A 947 -15.86 26.67 43.44
C THR A 947 -17.37 26.58 43.66
N GLY A 948 -17.80 26.27 44.88
CA GLY A 948 -19.22 26.12 45.21
C GLY A 948 -19.77 24.75 44.80
N LEU A 949 -18.92 23.72 44.88
CA LEU A 949 -19.27 22.32 44.71
C LEU A 949 -19.92 21.78 45.99
N ASP A 950 -20.70 20.70 45.86
CA ASP A 950 -21.19 19.91 46.99
C ASP A 950 -20.10 18.90 47.42
N ALA A 951 -19.99 18.62 48.72
CA ALA A 951 -19.05 17.64 49.27
C ALA A 951 -19.38 16.19 48.86
N ALA A 952 -18.37 15.31 48.87
CA ALA A 952 -18.49 13.88 48.51
C ALA A 952 -19.22 13.60 47.18
N THR A 953 -19.13 14.52 46.21
CA THR A 953 -19.92 14.52 44.97
C THR A 953 -19.03 14.38 43.74
N GLU A 954 -19.42 13.51 42.82
CA GLU A 954 -18.73 13.28 41.56
C GLU A 954 -19.10 14.34 40.52
N TYR A 955 -18.08 14.91 39.87
CA TYR A 955 -18.19 15.92 38.84
C TYR A 955 -17.34 15.55 37.62
N THR A 956 -17.79 15.96 36.44
CA THR A 956 -16.98 15.98 35.21
C THR A 956 -16.76 17.43 34.82
N VAL A 957 -15.51 17.86 34.65
CA VAL A 957 -15.19 19.12 33.97
C VAL A 957 -14.97 18.84 32.48
N LYS A 958 -15.39 19.77 31.61
CA LYS A 958 -15.06 19.76 30.18
C LYS A 958 -14.45 21.10 29.78
N VAL A 959 -13.49 21.08 28.86
CA VAL A 959 -12.79 22.25 28.31
C VAL A 959 -12.97 22.27 26.79
N GLU A 960 -13.51 23.37 26.28
CA GLU A 960 -13.71 23.66 24.85
C GLU A 960 -12.71 24.76 24.45
N ALA A 961 -11.95 24.57 23.36
CA ALA A 961 -11.10 25.63 22.82
C ALA A 961 -11.90 26.52 21.84
N VAL A 962 -11.53 27.80 21.77
CA VAL A 962 -12.17 28.79 20.88
C VAL A 962 -11.07 29.62 20.21
N ASP A 963 -11.10 29.73 18.89
CA ASP A 963 -10.13 30.48 18.09
C ASP A 963 -10.42 32.00 18.02
N THR A 964 -9.56 32.73 17.32
CA THR A 964 -9.71 34.19 17.12
C THR A 964 -10.83 34.59 16.15
N SER A 965 -11.34 33.68 15.34
CA SER A 965 -12.50 33.84 14.45
C SER A 965 -13.83 33.56 15.17
N GLY A 966 -13.78 32.82 16.28
CA GLY A 966 -14.91 32.40 17.10
C GLY A 966 -15.43 30.99 16.79
N ASN A 967 -14.72 30.15 16.03
CA ASN A 967 -15.07 28.73 15.94
C ASN A 967 -14.64 28.00 17.24
N LYS A 968 -15.15 26.79 17.42
CA LYS A 968 -15.13 26.03 18.69
C LYS A 968 -14.68 24.61 18.42
N SER A 969 -13.82 24.06 19.28
CA SER A 969 -13.31 22.69 19.12
C SER A 969 -14.44 21.66 19.01
N GLU A 970 -14.40 20.82 17.97
CA GLU A 970 -15.48 19.87 17.65
C GLU A 970 -15.80 18.92 18.82
N THR A 971 -14.76 18.58 19.60
CA THR A 971 -14.88 17.88 20.87
C THR A 971 -14.38 18.75 22.02
N MET A 972 -14.90 18.50 23.21
CA MET A 972 -14.40 19.06 24.46
C MET A 972 -13.57 17.99 25.17
N ALA A 973 -12.38 18.34 25.65
CA ALA A 973 -11.59 17.44 26.49
C ALA A 973 -12.15 17.42 27.92
N GLU A 974 -12.17 16.27 28.59
CA GLU A 974 -12.88 16.10 29.87
C GLU A 974 -12.12 15.32 30.93
N ALA A 975 -12.40 15.62 32.19
CA ALA A 975 -11.84 14.91 33.35
C ALA A 975 -12.89 14.73 34.46
N GLY A 976 -12.94 13.54 35.04
CA GLY A 976 -13.77 13.21 36.21
C GLY A 976 -13.02 13.41 37.52
N PHE A 977 -13.70 13.92 38.54
CA PHE A 977 -13.18 14.05 39.90
C PHE A 977 -14.30 13.93 40.95
N THR A 978 -13.94 13.77 42.22
CA THR A 978 -14.91 13.70 43.33
C THR A 978 -14.42 14.59 44.47
N THR A 979 -15.28 15.48 44.97
CA THR A 979 -14.97 16.34 46.13
C THR A 979 -14.78 15.51 47.41
N LEU A 980 -14.04 16.05 48.37
CA LEU A 980 -13.77 15.39 49.64
C LEU A 980 -15.02 15.32 50.52
N GLU A 981 -15.02 14.39 51.48
CA GLU A 981 -16.02 14.36 52.56
C GLU A 981 -15.80 15.51 53.55
N ALA A 982 -16.88 16.18 53.97
CA ALA A 982 -16.81 17.25 54.96
C ALA A 982 -16.52 16.70 56.37
N GLN A 983 -15.57 17.30 57.08
CA GLN A 983 -15.09 16.78 58.38
C GLN A 983 -15.97 17.21 59.57
N GLU A 984 -16.31 16.27 60.46
CA GLU A 984 -16.89 16.56 61.78
C GLU A 984 -15.79 16.93 62.81
N PRO A 985 -16.06 17.85 63.76
CA PRO A 985 -15.08 18.27 64.78
C PRO A 985 -15.05 17.37 66.03
N GLU A 986 -13.85 16.95 66.43
CA GLU A 986 -13.57 16.14 67.63
C GLU A 986 -13.72 16.90 68.97
N GLU A 987 -14.04 16.19 70.07
CA GLU A 987 -14.18 16.74 71.43
C GLU A 987 -12.86 16.67 72.23
N PRO A 988 -12.54 17.66 73.08
CA PRO A 988 -11.27 17.69 73.83
C PRO A 988 -11.24 16.75 75.05
N ASP A 989 -10.05 16.23 75.32
CA ASP A 989 -9.74 15.30 76.42
C ASP A 989 -9.86 15.93 77.82
N LYS A 990 -10.08 15.08 78.83
CA LYS A 990 -10.45 15.42 80.21
C LYS A 990 -9.93 14.43 81.27
N GLU A 991 -9.21 13.37 80.90
CA GLU A 991 -8.47 12.54 81.87
C GLU A 991 -7.09 13.17 82.14
N ALA A 992 -6.19 12.49 82.87
CA ALA A 992 -4.92 13.07 83.29
C ALA A 992 -3.84 11.97 83.47
N PRO A 993 -2.55 12.29 83.24
CA PRO A 993 -1.48 11.31 83.31
C PRO A 993 -1.44 10.54 84.62
N THR A 994 -1.12 9.25 84.52
CA THR A 994 -0.72 8.47 85.70
C THR A 994 0.53 9.08 86.37
N LYS A 995 0.69 8.90 87.68
CA LYS A 995 1.85 9.50 88.38
C LYS A 995 3.17 8.78 88.01
N PRO A 996 4.31 9.50 87.91
CA PRO A 996 5.61 8.87 87.70
C PRO A 996 5.94 7.88 88.83
N ALA A 997 6.41 6.69 88.44
CA ALA A 997 6.75 5.60 89.36
C ALA A 997 8.27 5.38 89.44
N ASP A 998 8.70 4.60 90.44
CA ASP A 998 10.10 4.17 90.64
C ASP A 998 11.17 5.29 90.57
N VAL A 999 10.82 6.50 91.01
CA VAL A 999 11.76 7.63 91.07
C VAL A 999 12.94 7.26 91.98
N LYS A 1000 14.13 7.19 91.40
CA LYS A 1000 15.36 6.67 92.02
C LYS A 1000 16.57 7.54 91.70
N VAL A 1001 17.64 7.37 92.46
CA VAL A 1001 18.94 8.00 92.23
C VAL A 1001 19.83 7.04 91.44
N ASP A 1002 20.30 7.45 90.27
CA ASP A 1002 21.23 6.65 89.45
C ASP A 1002 22.69 7.09 89.67
N ALA A 1003 22.92 8.39 89.88
CA ALA A 1003 24.24 8.95 90.20
C ALA A 1003 24.12 10.17 91.12
N LYS A 1004 25.20 10.49 91.83
CA LYS A 1004 25.35 11.76 92.54
C LYS A 1004 26.82 12.17 92.64
N THR A 1005 27.07 13.47 92.52
CA THR A 1005 28.36 14.12 92.78
C THR A 1005 28.25 14.91 94.09
N GLU A 1006 29.20 15.82 94.32
CA GLU A 1006 29.23 16.74 95.45
C GLU A 1006 28.22 17.89 95.25
N ASP A 1007 27.95 18.28 94.00
CA ASP A 1007 27.07 19.40 93.62
C ASP A 1007 25.87 18.99 92.74
N SER A 1008 25.68 17.70 92.46
CA SER A 1008 24.62 17.21 91.58
C SER A 1008 24.05 15.83 91.94
N ILE A 1009 22.81 15.59 91.52
CA ILE A 1009 22.10 14.31 91.68
C ILE A 1009 21.39 14.00 90.35
N THR A 1010 21.67 12.82 89.78
CA THR A 1010 20.96 12.27 88.62
C THR A 1010 19.89 11.30 89.11
N ILE A 1011 18.66 11.53 88.69
CA ILE A 1011 17.52 10.65 88.93
C ILE A 1011 16.95 10.09 87.63
N SER A 1012 16.24 8.97 87.72
CA SER A 1012 15.33 8.50 86.68
C SER A 1012 14.03 7.96 87.29
N TRP A 1013 13.02 7.80 86.44
CA TRP A 1013 11.70 7.29 86.81
C TRP A 1013 11.13 6.40 85.71
N THR A 1014 10.14 5.58 86.05
CA THR A 1014 9.29 4.86 85.10
C THR A 1014 8.31 5.86 84.46
N ALA A 1015 8.12 5.76 83.14
CA ALA A 1015 7.25 6.65 82.39
C ALA A 1015 5.79 6.58 82.88
N SER A 1016 5.11 7.72 82.81
CA SER A 1016 3.67 7.83 82.96
C SER A 1016 2.96 7.47 81.66
N GLU A 1017 1.82 6.81 81.79
CA GLU A 1017 0.84 6.57 80.72
C GLU A 1017 -0.33 7.57 80.84
N ASP A 1018 -0.94 7.89 79.69
CA ASP A 1018 -2.09 8.78 79.51
C ASP A 1018 -2.84 8.37 78.22
N ASN A 1019 -4.12 8.73 78.07
CA ASN A 1019 -4.96 8.32 76.94
C ASN A 1019 -4.78 9.15 75.66
N VAL A 1020 -4.29 10.39 75.74
CA VAL A 1020 -3.94 11.22 74.56
C VAL A 1020 -2.44 11.54 74.53
N GLY A 1021 -1.78 11.66 75.69
CA GLY A 1021 -0.33 11.56 75.79
C GLY A 1021 0.30 12.51 76.81
N VAL A 1022 1.32 12.00 77.51
CA VAL A 1022 2.13 12.78 78.46
C VAL A 1022 3.08 13.71 77.70
N ALA A 1023 2.90 15.02 77.87
CA ALA A 1023 3.67 16.08 77.22
C ALA A 1023 4.97 16.47 77.96
N GLY A 1024 5.20 15.91 79.16
CA GLY A 1024 6.49 16.00 79.84
C GLY A 1024 6.42 15.78 81.35
N TYR A 1025 7.57 16.02 82.01
CA TYR A 1025 7.80 15.80 83.43
C TYR A 1025 8.52 16.99 84.07
N LYS A 1026 7.91 17.61 85.08
CA LYS A 1026 8.53 18.66 85.91
C LYS A 1026 9.24 18.04 87.09
N VAL A 1027 10.53 18.34 87.26
CA VAL A 1027 11.33 17.87 88.40
C VAL A 1027 11.48 18.99 89.41
N LEU A 1028 10.92 18.79 90.60
CA LEU A 1028 10.93 19.71 91.72
C LEU A 1028 11.92 19.21 92.79
N VAL A 1029 12.66 20.15 93.40
CA VAL A 1029 13.61 19.88 94.49
C VAL A 1029 13.32 20.87 95.62
N ASP A 1030 13.08 20.37 96.82
CA ASP A 1030 12.54 21.09 97.98
C ASP A 1030 11.29 21.92 97.63
N GLY A 1031 10.45 21.39 96.72
CA GLY A 1031 9.24 22.03 96.21
C GLY A 1031 9.46 23.14 95.15
N MET A 1032 10.71 23.40 94.72
CA MET A 1032 11.01 24.33 93.62
C MET A 1032 11.32 23.59 92.33
N GLU A 1033 10.65 23.95 91.23
CA GLU A 1033 10.92 23.38 89.90
C GLU A 1033 12.36 23.69 89.46
N LYS A 1034 13.13 22.65 89.13
CA LYS A 1034 14.53 22.73 88.69
C LYS A 1034 14.71 22.39 87.20
N ALA A 1035 13.88 21.51 86.67
CA ALA A 1035 13.90 21.11 85.26
C ALA A 1035 12.50 20.78 84.76
N ASN A 1036 12.32 20.90 83.45
CA ASN A 1036 11.18 20.36 82.73
C ASN A 1036 11.70 19.45 81.61
N VAL A 1037 11.28 18.19 81.60
CA VAL A 1037 11.81 17.12 80.74
C VAL A 1037 10.69 16.65 79.81
N THR A 1038 10.75 17.04 78.53
CA THR A 1038 9.74 16.69 77.52
C THR A 1038 10.03 15.39 76.79
N GLU A 1039 11.27 14.88 76.87
CA GLU A 1039 11.71 13.63 76.24
C GLU A 1039 12.56 12.81 77.22
N GLY A 1040 12.30 11.50 77.29
CA GLY A 1040 12.94 10.60 78.24
C GLY A 1040 12.42 10.74 79.69
N THR A 1041 12.98 9.93 80.60
CA THR A 1041 12.56 9.85 82.01
C THR A 1041 13.73 9.93 82.99
N THR A 1042 14.72 10.77 82.69
CA THR A 1042 15.87 11.04 83.57
C THR A 1042 16.20 12.53 83.62
N CYS A 1043 16.76 12.98 84.74
CA CYS A 1043 17.17 14.37 84.95
C CYS A 1043 18.40 14.44 85.86
N THR A 1044 19.39 15.25 85.49
CA THR A 1044 20.51 15.62 86.38
C THR A 1044 20.29 17.01 86.95
N ILE A 1045 20.08 17.08 88.26
CA ILE A 1045 19.92 18.30 89.04
C ILE A 1045 21.32 18.75 89.48
N THR A 1046 21.73 19.97 89.10
CA THR A 1046 23.06 20.54 89.42
C THR A 1046 22.95 21.79 90.30
N GLY A 1047 24.06 22.21 90.91
CA GLY A 1047 24.10 23.39 91.79
C GLY A 1047 23.51 23.13 93.18
N LEU A 1048 23.67 21.91 93.68
CA LEU A 1048 23.37 21.48 95.04
C LEU A 1048 24.58 21.70 95.96
N GLU A 1049 24.39 21.66 97.29
CA GLU A 1049 25.47 21.84 98.26
C GLU A 1049 26.10 20.48 98.68
N PRO A 1050 27.43 20.37 98.83
CA PRO A 1050 28.09 19.13 99.25
C PRO A 1050 27.68 18.62 100.63
N GLY A 1051 27.23 17.37 100.68
CA GLY A 1051 26.73 16.68 101.88
C GLY A 1051 25.31 17.07 102.31
N THR A 1052 24.60 17.93 101.58
CA THR A 1052 23.23 18.38 101.91
C THR A 1052 22.17 17.40 101.38
N GLU A 1053 21.08 17.24 102.14
CA GLU A 1053 19.92 16.39 101.83
C GLU A 1053 18.76 17.19 101.22
N TYR A 1054 18.11 16.62 100.21
CA TYR A 1054 17.09 17.24 99.37
C TYR A 1054 15.88 16.32 99.19
N GLU A 1055 14.68 16.89 99.09
CA GLU A 1055 13.44 16.18 98.72
C GLU A 1055 13.10 16.41 97.23
N ILE A 1056 13.03 15.35 96.43
CA ILE A 1056 12.79 15.40 94.99
C ILE A 1056 11.41 14.82 94.64
N VAL A 1057 10.67 15.50 93.77
CA VAL A 1057 9.36 15.06 93.24
C VAL A 1057 9.34 15.24 91.72
N VAL A 1058 8.75 14.29 91.00
CA VAL A 1058 8.55 14.37 89.54
C VAL A 1058 7.05 14.46 89.24
N ILE A 1059 6.64 15.38 88.39
CA ILE A 1059 5.23 15.63 88.06
C ILE A 1059 5.03 15.46 86.55
N ALA A 1060 4.32 14.42 86.13
CA ALA A 1060 3.88 14.25 84.74
C ALA A 1060 2.78 15.26 84.41
N TYR A 1061 2.73 15.73 83.16
CA TYR A 1061 1.63 16.57 82.65
C TYR A 1061 1.29 16.27 81.19
N ASP A 1062 0.04 16.46 80.80
CA ASP A 1062 -0.48 16.33 79.43
C ASP A 1062 -0.46 17.67 78.66
N ALA A 1063 -0.81 17.63 77.37
CA ALA A 1063 -0.84 18.82 76.51
C ALA A 1063 -1.94 19.85 76.86
N MET A 1064 -2.98 19.44 77.61
CA MET A 1064 -4.05 20.31 78.11
C MET A 1064 -3.75 20.91 79.50
N GLY A 1065 -2.74 20.39 80.19
CA GLY A 1065 -2.16 20.90 81.43
C GLY A 1065 -2.60 20.19 82.71
N SER A 1066 -3.28 19.04 82.64
CA SER A 1066 -3.55 18.20 83.83
C SER A 1066 -2.27 17.48 84.27
N GLN A 1067 -2.15 17.16 85.57
CA GLN A 1067 -0.86 16.79 86.18
C GLN A 1067 -0.98 15.76 87.30
N ALA A 1068 0.02 14.88 87.42
CA ALA A 1068 0.14 13.91 88.51
C ALA A 1068 1.56 13.81 89.05
N ALA A 1069 1.70 13.93 90.38
CA ALA A 1069 2.98 13.94 91.09
C ALA A 1069 3.37 12.57 91.64
N SER A 1070 4.67 12.24 91.55
CA SER A 1070 5.29 11.06 92.16
C SER A 1070 5.22 11.09 93.68
N ASP A 1071 5.61 9.98 94.30
CA ASP A 1071 5.99 10.00 95.71
C ASP A 1071 7.35 10.72 95.88
N VAL A 1072 7.65 11.20 97.09
CA VAL A 1072 8.86 12.00 97.38
C VAL A 1072 10.10 11.10 97.53
N LEU A 1073 11.17 11.45 96.83
CA LEU A 1073 12.50 10.82 96.92
C LEU A 1073 13.45 11.73 97.72
N THR A 1074 13.83 11.31 98.93
CA THR A 1074 14.81 12.03 99.76
C THR A 1074 16.23 11.50 99.50
N VAL A 1075 17.19 12.39 99.21
CA VAL A 1075 18.57 12.03 98.88
C VAL A 1075 19.55 13.16 99.21
N SER A 1076 20.72 12.81 99.74
CA SER A 1076 21.85 13.72 99.95
C SER A 1076 22.97 13.56 98.91
N THR A 1077 23.70 14.63 98.60
CA THR A 1077 24.89 14.67 97.72
C THR A 1077 26.10 13.93 98.32
N LEU A 1078 27.28 14.01 97.68
CA LEU A 1078 28.56 13.58 98.24
C LEU A 1078 29.28 14.74 98.98
N PRO A 1079 30.22 14.45 99.90
CA PRO A 1079 31.08 15.46 100.52
C PRO A 1079 32.34 15.75 99.70
N GLU A 1080 32.82 17.00 99.74
CA GLU A 1080 33.88 17.57 98.89
C GLU A 1080 35.20 16.76 98.86
N SER A 1081 35.72 16.45 97.66
CA SER A 1081 36.93 15.64 97.46
C SER A 1081 37.83 16.17 96.31
N GLY A 1082 39.16 15.95 96.39
CA GLY A 1082 40.14 16.73 95.60
C GLY A 1082 41.17 15.94 94.77
N GLU A 1083 41.50 16.52 93.61
CA GLU A 1083 42.66 16.30 92.71
C GLU A 1083 42.86 14.90 92.07
N GLU A 1084 42.38 14.75 90.82
CA GLU A 1084 43.09 14.42 89.53
C GLU A 1084 44.39 13.52 89.48
N PRO A 1085 44.90 13.06 88.30
CA PRO A 1085 44.35 13.03 86.91
C PRO A 1085 44.63 11.72 86.08
N GLY A 1086 44.10 11.66 84.84
CA GLY A 1086 44.69 10.98 83.65
C GLY A 1086 44.50 9.46 83.47
N GLU A 1087 44.76 8.85 82.29
CA GLU A 1087 45.03 9.37 80.91
C GLU A 1087 44.96 8.22 79.85
N ASP A 1088 44.45 8.50 78.64
CA ASP A 1088 44.72 7.81 77.34
C ASP A 1088 44.28 6.30 77.14
N PRO A 1089 44.65 5.51 76.08
CA PRO A 1089 43.64 5.00 75.11
C PRO A 1089 43.76 3.51 74.65
N GLY A 1090 43.00 3.12 73.60
CA GLY A 1090 43.24 1.93 72.74
C GLY A 1090 42.46 0.64 73.10
N GLU A 1091 42.46 -0.44 72.30
CA GLU A 1091 42.93 -0.66 70.91
C GLU A 1091 42.42 -2.02 70.33
N ASP A 1092 42.28 -2.13 69.00
CA ASP A 1092 42.44 -3.36 68.17
C ASP A 1092 41.44 -4.57 68.35
N PRO A 1093 41.58 -5.79 67.76
CA PRO A 1093 40.64 -6.20 66.69
C PRO A 1093 40.15 -7.69 66.63
N GLY A 1094 39.25 -7.99 65.67
CA GLY A 1094 39.55 -9.04 64.66
C GLY A 1094 38.69 -10.32 64.54
N LYS A 1095 38.55 -10.77 63.28
CA LYS A 1095 38.29 -12.14 62.74
C LYS A 1095 36.92 -12.85 62.92
N ASP A 1096 36.36 -13.17 61.76
CA ASP A 1096 35.44 -14.28 61.39
C ASP A 1096 36.06 -15.68 61.72
N PRO A 1097 35.32 -16.80 62.02
CA PRO A 1097 34.17 -17.31 61.23
C PRO A 1097 33.00 -18.09 61.92
N GLY A 1098 31.85 -18.20 61.22
CA GLY A 1098 31.10 -19.48 61.09
C GLY A 1098 29.62 -19.59 61.55
N GLU A 1099 28.75 -19.99 60.60
CA GLU A 1099 27.52 -20.83 60.68
C GLU A 1099 26.33 -20.52 61.65
N ASP A 1100 25.19 -20.10 61.06
CA ASP A 1100 23.80 -20.66 61.17
C ASP A 1100 23.03 -20.70 62.53
N PRO A 1101 21.67 -20.76 62.60
CA PRO A 1101 20.59 -20.24 61.73
C PRO A 1101 19.49 -19.39 62.46
N ASP A 1102 18.50 -18.91 61.68
CA ASP A 1102 17.07 -18.72 62.02
C ASP A 1102 16.56 -17.51 62.86
N LYS A 1103 15.70 -16.69 62.20
CA LYS A 1103 14.45 -16.02 62.66
C LYS A 1103 14.41 -14.70 63.50
N ASP A 1104 13.64 -13.77 62.91
CA ASP A 1104 12.65 -12.84 63.51
C ASP A 1104 13.13 -11.55 64.25
N PRO A 1105 12.27 -10.52 64.47
CA PRO A 1105 12.48 -9.24 63.77
C PRO A 1105 12.35 -7.96 64.64
N GLY A 1106 12.69 -6.78 64.09
CA GLY A 1106 12.28 -5.50 64.70
C GLY A 1106 13.03 -4.24 64.24
N ALA A 1107 12.24 -3.20 63.93
CA ALA A 1107 12.56 -1.85 63.49
C ALA A 1107 13.75 -1.07 64.13
N LYS A 1108 14.43 -0.25 63.29
CA LYS A 1108 14.52 1.25 63.28
C LYS A 1108 14.10 2.05 64.55
N PRO A 1109 14.57 3.32 64.77
CA PRO A 1109 15.07 4.31 63.77
C PRO A 1109 16.32 5.16 64.15
N ASP A 1110 16.82 5.93 63.15
CA ASP A 1110 17.16 7.39 63.06
C ASP A 1110 17.43 8.23 64.35
N ASP A 1111 18.10 9.41 64.38
CA ASP A 1111 18.42 10.40 63.33
C ASP A 1111 19.52 11.47 63.69
N LYS A 1112 20.24 12.01 62.68
CA LYS A 1112 20.85 13.38 62.58
C LYS A 1112 21.84 13.90 63.67
N PRO A 1113 22.40 15.16 63.61
CA PRO A 1113 22.18 16.31 62.70
C PRO A 1113 23.41 17.01 62.02
N ALA A 1114 23.11 17.73 60.90
CA ALA A 1114 23.58 19.06 60.40
C ALA A 1114 25.01 19.62 60.70
N LYS A 1115 25.70 20.46 59.89
CA LYS A 1115 25.61 21.14 58.56
C LYS A 1115 27.01 21.85 58.34
N ASP A 1116 27.43 22.65 57.34
CA ASP A 1116 27.02 23.28 56.03
C ASP A 1116 28.32 23.90 55.40
N PRO A 1117 28.36 24.60 54.23
CA PRO A 1117 27.49 24.59 53.02
C PRO A 1117 28.26 24.55 51.65
N ALA A 1118 27.49 24.50 50.54
CA ALA A 1118 27.71 25.15 49.22
C ALA A 1118 28.57 24.53 48.06
N LYS A 1119 27.82 24.04 47.05
CA LYS A 1119 27.84 24.37 45.58
C LYS A 1119 28.90 23.81 44.57
N GLU A 1120 28.35 23.11 43.55
CA GLU A 1120 28.49 23.28 42.07
C GLU A 1120 29.86 23.19 41.36
N GLU A 1121 30.01 22.65 40.13
CA GLU A 1121 29.29 21.59 39.37
C GLU A 1121 30.13 21.21 38.11
N ASP A 1122 30.13 19.94 37.66
CA ASP A 1122 30.90 19.42 36.49
C ASP A 1122 29.99 18.43 35.71
N LYS A 1123 29.83 18.50 34.37
CA LYS A 1123 30.72 18.10 33.24
C LYS A 1123 30.85 16.60 32.92
N ALA A 1124 30.40 16.26 31.70
CA ALA A 1124 31.19 15.66 30.60
C ALA A 1124 31.46 14.13 30.48
N VAL A 1125 31.08 13.64 29.28
CA VAL A 1125 31.85 12.71 28.40
C VAL A 1125 31.71 11.18 28.63
N GLN A 1126 32.09 10.40 27.61
CA GLN A 1126 31.60 9.07 27.22
C GLN A 1126 32.58 7.90 27.54
N THR A 1127 32.17 6.69 27.10
CA THR A 1127 32.88 5.38 27.03
C THR A 1127 32.87 4.54 28.31
N GLY A 1128 32.70 3.21 28.26
CA GLY A 1128 32.50 2.30 27.11
C GLY A 1128 31.98 0.90 27.55
N ASP A 1129 31.82 -0.02 26.59
CA ASP A 1129 31.05 -1.27 26.74
C ASP A 1129 31.66 -2.40 27.61
N ALA A 1130 30.79 -3.23 28.20
CA ALA A 1130 31.08 -4.64 28.53
C ALA A 1130 29.82 -5.51 28.81
N ALA A 1131 29.47 -6.39 27.86
CA ALA A 1131 29.02 -7.79 28.05
C ALA A 1131 27.90 -8.19 29.07
N ASP A 1132 26.69 -8.40 28.51
CA ASP A 1132 26.04 -9.72 28.29
C ASP A 1132 25.11 -10.44 29.34
N PHE A 1133 24.07 -11.12 28.80
CA PHE A 1133 23.12 -12.12 29.39
C PHE A 1133 22.29 -11.73 30.67
N SER A 1134 20.97 -12.01 30.80
CA SER A 1134 20.07 -12.98 30.13
C SER A 1134 18.56 -12.79 30.47
N VAL A 1135 17.68 -13.45 29.70
CA VAL A 1135 16.24 -13.77 29.92
C VAL A 1135 15.20 -12.64 29.80
N TRP A 1136 14.25 -12.86 28.88
CA TRP A 1136 12.89 -12.29 28.83
C TRP A 1136 11.89 -13.42 28.55
N ALA A 1137 10.64 -13.32 29.04
CA ALA A 1137 9.55 -14.22 28.65
C ALA A 1137 8.15 -13.63 28.97
N ALA A 1138 7.19 -13.98 28.11
CA ALA A 1138 5.72 -13.87 28.28
C ALA A 1138 5.07 -12.47 28.47
N ALA A 1139 4.55 -11.92 27.37
CA ALA A 1139 3.37 -11.04 27.37
C ALA A 1139 2.67 -11.03 26.00
N LEU A 1140 1.61 -11.82 25.80
CA LEU A 1140 0.67 -11.68 24.65
C LEU A 1140 -0.60 -12.51 24.86
N LEU A 1141 -1.78 -11.88 24.82
CA LEU A 1141 -3.08 -12.37 24.29
C LEU A 1141 -4.26 -11.45 24.73
N VAL A 1142 -5.41 -11.57 24.03
CA VAL A 1142 -6.71 -10.91 24.29
C VAL A 1142 -6.71 -9.38 23.99
N SER A 1143 -7.56 -8.84 23.10
CA SER A 1143 -8.58 -9.45 22.21
C SER A 1143 -8.99 -8.51 21.08
N ALA A 1144 -9.33 -9.07 19.91
CA ALA A 1144 -10.19 -8.42 18.92
C ALA A 1144 -11.61 -9.03 18.94
N GLY A 1145 -12.60 -8.29 18.46
CA GLY A 1145 -13.93 -8.83 18.09
C GLY A 1145 -15.11 -8.48 19.02
N ALA A 1146 -15.79 -7.36 18.76
CA ALA A 1146 -17.22 -7.18 19.07
C ALA A 1146 -17.83 -5.93 18.39
N VAL A 1147 -18.37 -6.06 17.17
CA VAL A 1147 -19.36 -5.09 16.64
C VAL A 1147 -20.67 -5.84 16.36
N VAL A 1148 -21.67 -5.63 17.20
CA VAL A 1148 -22.98 -6.27 17.09
C VAL A 1148 -23.93 -5.37 16.30
N ALA A 1149 -24.58 -5.92 15.26
CA ALA A 1149 -25.46 -5.18 14.38
C ALA A 1149 -26.74 -4.68 15.06
N VAL A 1150 -27.07 -3.39 14.90
CA VAL A 1150 -28.36 -2.81 15.28
C VAL A 1150 -29.20 -2.49 14.04
N ARG A 1151 -30.03 -3.46 13.63
CA ARG A 1151 -31.12 -3.23 12.66
C ARG A 1151 -32.22 -2.37 13.30
N MET A 1152 -32.46 -1.16 12.79
CA MET A 1152 -33.73 -0.44 12.99
C MET A 1152 -34.65 -0.59 11.77
N ARG A 1153 -35.90 -1.01 12.00
CA ARG A 1153 -36.94 -1.17 10.96
C ARG A 1153 -37.90 0.01 10.92
N LYS A 1154 -38.05 0.62 9.74
CA LYS A 1154 -39.25 1.31 9.21
C LYS A 1154 -39.23 1.05 7.69
N LYS A 1155 -40.27 0.58 6.97
CA LYS A 1155 -41.74 0.69 7.10
C LYS A 1155 -42.18 2.17 6.97
N GLU A 1156 -42.91 2.60 5.95
CA GLU A 1156 -43.86 1.91 5.03
C GLU A 1156 -43.78 2.44 3.57
N SER A 1157 -44.64 1.88 2.70
CA SER A 1157 -44.83 2.07 1.24
C SER A 1157 -43.67 1.68 0.34
#